data_AF-A0A8I2D7F5-F1
#
_entry.id   AF-A0A8I2D7F5-F1
#
_cell.length_a   1.000
_cell.length_b   1.000
_cell.length_c   1.000
_cell.angle_alpha   90.00
_cell.angle_beta   90.00
_cell.angle_gamma   90.00
#
_symmetry.space_group_name_H-M   'P 1'
#
loop_
_entity.id
_entity.type
_entity.pdbx_description
1 polymer ?
#
loop_
_entity_poly.entity_id
_entity_poly.type
_entity_poly.pdbx_seq_one_letter_code
_entity_poly.pdbx_strand_id
1 'polypeptide(L)'
;MKRFISFLFAAFSIIGLSAQDNRVLMIDKGWKFISGDHPQVFLPDYDDANMKSIEVNKIWEEQGYDPLDGFCWYRLHVVIPSELKTKAILQDSLFIYLGKINNFDQTYLNGHLIGVNGFKVTDSQKDDLSFIKAPTNYWDRPRAYKLALNDSLIRWDKENIIAVRVYDEGGQGGMYTGDQFIRLTCFSDYISLECNGTPYHFNGNTLSKQIKIRNVSSAYFIRGKLEIIAINKLTGHETFHQSLKVKLRPADVFDFHLELPQMDHSQVVTYRYSIKSEGSDKIYRDETPYILTPPVKDTPQINGPYITGARPHHPFLFTIPVTGEKPLNFEVKGLPNGLVLNNTSGIISGMVEEPGEYRLSIKVSNALGSDFREMIVKIGPDICLTPPMGWNSWNCWGLAVDQEKIADAANAFVNEGLRDHGWTYVNIDDGWNIHKDAEPKRDDLGNILPNEKFPDMKGLGDAIHSLGLKMGIYSSPGPYTCGQYTGSYQFEQKDAQSYASWGVDYLKYDWCSYDQIARDTSLVERKKPYHVMKEALNQVNRDIAYSLCQYGMSKVWRWGAEVGGNLWRTTGDITDTWGSLKSIGFSQVENQPYAGPGHWNDPDMLVVGWVGWGPNLHPTRLTPDEQYTHISLWCLLSAPLLLGCDLQQLDPFTLNLLTNDEVLAINQDALGYQAKQILVEGDIQVWIKKLSDGTFAIGIFNLGDKTHGYHFDFAKTGLPQQMYLRNVWKNENLGHFIKGMGMKIPSHGVILLRQIP
;
A
#
# COMPACT_ATOMS: atom_id res chain seq x y z
N MET A 1 -33.67 -28.47 73.64
CA MET A 1 -32.20 -28.53 73.68
C MET A 1 -31.75 -29.41 72.51
N LYS A 2 -31.01 -28.85 71.52
CA LYS A 2 -30.07 -29.50 70.56
C LYS A 2 -30.62 -30.64 69.66
N ARG A 3 -30.25 -30.85 68.38
CA ARG A 3 -29.27 -30.30 67.41
C ARG A 3 -29.58 -30.96 66.03
N PHE A 4 -29.42 -30.18 64.94
CA PHE A 4 -28.95 -30.46 63.55
C PHE A 4 -29.11 -31.87 62.90
N ILE A 5 -29.50 -31.99 61.62
CA ILE A 5 -28.62 -31.83 60.42
C ILE A 5 -29.36 -31.29 59.16
N SER A 6 -28.56 -30.56 58.38
CA SER A 6 -28.70 -29.78 57.13
C SER A 6 -29.48 -30.34 55.94
N PHE A 7 -30.03 -29.42 55.12
CA PHE A 7 -29.82 -29.28 53.66
C PHE A 7 -30.55 -28.01 53.18
N LEU A 8 -29.87 -26.99 52.63
CA LEU A 8 -30.53 -25.98 51.78
C LEU A 8 -29.53 -25.08 50.99
N PHE A 9 -29.71 -25.08 49.67
CA PHE A 9 -29.55 -24.02 48.65
C PHE A 9 -28.15 -23.54 48.20
N ALA A 10 -27.84 -23.90 46.96
CA ALA A 10 -26.98 -23.12 46.07
C ALA A 10 -27.86 -22.16 45.26
N ALA A 11 -27.54 -20.86 45.35
CA ALA A 11 -28.15 -19.79 44.57
C ALA A 11 -27.53 -19.73 43.17
N PHE A 12 -28.35 -19.75 42.12
CA PHE A 12 -27.94 -19.34 40.78
C PHE A 12 -28.23 -17.85 40.59
N SER A 13 -27.18 -17.07 40.42
CA SER A 13 -27.23 -15.66 40.02
C SER A 13 -27.67 -15.55 38.56
N ILE A 14 -28.79 -14.85 38.34
CA ILE A 14 -29.26 -14.43 37.01
C ILE A 14 -28.40 -13.23 36.58
N ILE A 15 -27.51 -13.45 35.61
CA ILE A 15 -26.82 -12.37 34.88
C ILE A 15 -27.75 -11.95 33.74
N GLY A 16 -28.14 -10.67 33.73
CA GLY A 16 -28.91 -10.07 32.66
C GLY A 16 -28.11 -10.05 31.35
N LEU A 17 -28.61 -10.78 30.35
CA LEU A 17 -28.22 -10.61 28.95
C LEU A 17 -28.91 -9.35 28.40
N SER A 18 -28.11 -8.44 27.86
CA SER A 18 -28.59 -7.36 26.99
C SER A 18 -29.33 -7.97 25.79
N ALA A 19 -30.45 -7.37 25.40
CA ALA A 19 -31.30 -7.82 24.29
C ALA A 19 -30.49 -7.95 22.97
N GLN A 20 -30.18 -9.19 22.61
CA GLN A 20 -29.69 -9.55 21.29
C GLN A 20 -30.81 -9.25 20.28
N ASP A 21 -30.50 -8.61 19.16
CA ASP A 21 -31.48 -8.25 18.14
C ASP A 21 -32.19 -9.52 17.64
N ASN A 22 -33.47 -9.69 18.00
CA ASN A 22 -34.29 -10.89 17.76
C ASN A 22 -34.56 -11.23 16.28
N ARG A 23 -33.84 -10.59 15.34
CA ARG A 23 -33.96 -10.69 13.88
C ARG A 23 -32.82 -11.47 13.21
N VAL A 24 -31.82 -11.88 13.99
CA VAL A 24 -30.61 -12.57 13.52
C VAL A 24 -30.48 -13.90 14.26
N LEU A 25 -30.19 -14.97 13.51
CA LEU A 25 -29.82 -16.27 14.04
C LEU A 25 -28.30 -16.44 13.90
N MET A 26 -27.58 -16.38 15.00
CA MET A 26 -26.13 -16.63 14.99
C MET A 26 -25.84 -18.09 14.66
N ILE A 27 -24.89 -18.31 13.77
CA ILE A 27 -24.41 -19.64 13.35
C ILE A 27 -22.88 -19.70 13.44
N ASP A 28 -22.29 -19.05 14.43
CA ASP A 28 -20.86 -18.98 14.71
C ASP A 28 -20.32 -20.21 15.47
N LYS A 29 -21.21 -21.13 15.88
CA LYS A 29 -20.89 -22.31 16.71
C LYS A 29 -21.50 -23.58 16.15
N GLY A 30 -20.92 -24.72 16.54
CA GLY A 30 -21.41 -26.05 16.16
C GLY A 30 -20.89 -26.56 14.82
N TRP A 31 -19.93 -25.86 14.22
CA TRP A 31 -19.29 -26.28 12.99
C TRP A 31 -18.40 -27.50 13.21
N LYS A 32 -18.50 -28.43 12.26
CA LYS A 32 -17.64 -29.59 12.13
C LYS A 32 -16.75 -29.44 10.91
N PHE A 33 -15.59 -30.10 10.95
CA PHE A 33 -14.51 -29.98 9.98
C PHE A 33 -13.89 -31.32 9.62
N ILE A 34 -13.53 -31.47 8.35
CA ILE A 34 -12.71 -32.56 7.83
C ILE A 34 -11.82 -32.05 6.70
N SER A 35 -10.55 -32.46 6.71
CA SER A 35 -9.60 -32.15 5.65
C SER A 35 -9.72 -33.14 4.49
N GLY A 36 -9.34 -32.72 3.28
CA GLY A 36 -9.46 -33.51 2.06
C GLY A 36 -10.77 -33.26 1.32
N ASP A 37 -10.79 -33.56 0.03
CA ASP A 37 -11.97 -33.36 -0.80
C ASP A 37 -12.95 -34.53 -0.69
N HIS A 38 -13.89 -34.42 0.25
CA HIS A 38 -14.91 -35.44 0.52
C HIS A 38 -16.27 -34.98 -0.01
N PRO A 39 -16.59 -35.18 -1.30
CA PRO A 39 -17.83 -34.66 -1.91
C PRO A 39 -19.11 -35.24 -1.30
N GLN A 40 -19.03 -36.29 -0.49
CA GLN A 40 -20.20 -36.81 0.22
C GLN A 40 -20.65 -35.90 1.39
N VAL A 41 -19.77 -35.00 1.87
CA VAL A 41 -20.03 -34.17 3.07
C VAL A 41 -21.17 -33.19 2.87
N PHE A 42 -21.53 -32.80 1.65
CA PHE A 42 -22.70 -31.94 1.43
C PHE A 42 -24.03 -32.68 1.55
N LEU A 43 -24.04 -34.02 1.48
CA LEU A 43 -25.28 -34.80 1.47
C LEU A 43 -26.03 -34.71 2.80
N PRO A 44 -27.37 -34.59 2.81
CA PRO A 44 -28.14 -34.45 4.05
C PRO A 44 -27.96 -35.62 5.03
N ASP A 45 -27.74 -36.83 4.52
CA ASP A 45 -27.64 -38.09 5.25
C ASP A 45 -26.20 -38.52 5.57
N TYR A 46 -25.20 -37.70 5.23
CA TYR A 46 -23.81 -37.95 5.60
C TYR A 46 -23.63 -38.02 7.13
N ASP A 47 -23.03 -39.11 7.62
CA ASP A 47 -22.69 -39.28 9.03
C ASP A 47 -21.43 -38.48 9.37
N ASP A 48 -21.62 -37.36 10.06
CA ASP A 48 -20.56 -36.46 10.49
C ASP A 48 -20.13 -36.69 11.95
N ALA A 49 -20.44 -37.85 12.55
CA ALA A 49 -20.03 -38.19 13.91
C ALA A 49 -18.50 -38.16 14.10
N ASN A 50 -17.74 -38.45 13.04
CA ASN A 50 -16.28 -38.48 13.06
C ASN A 50 -15.61 -37.16 12.64
N MET A 51 -16.38 -36.15 12.22
CA MET A 51 -15.82 -34.82 11.90
C MET A 51 -15.48 -34.08 13.21
N LYS A 52 -14.37 -33.33 13.20
CA LYS A 52 -13.89 -32.61 14.39
C LYS A 52 -14.59 -31.26 14.52
N SER A 53 -14.74 -30.73 15.73
CA SER A 53 -15.23 -29.36 15.91
C SER A 53 -14.22 -28.34 15.38
N ILE A 54 -14.70 -27.21 14.88
CA ILE A 54 -13.87 -26.09 14.45
C ILE A 54 -14.55 -24.75 14.76
N GLU A 55 -13.75 -23.73 15.03
CA GLU A 55 -14.15 -22.33 15.09
C GLU A 55 -14.06 -21.71 13.69
N VAL A 56 -14.99 -20.82 13.34
CA VAL A 56 -15.12 -20.20 12.02
C VAL A 56 -14.71 -18.72 11.98
N ASN A 57 -14.05 -18.27 13.04
CA ASN A 57 -13.48 -16.93 13.21
C ASN A 57 -11.95 -16.97 13.39
N LYS A 58 -11.32 -18.08 13.00
CA LYS A 58 -9.88 -18.34 13.06
C LYS A 58 -9.49 -19.22 11.89
N ILE A 59 -8.28 -19.03 11.38
CA ILE A 59 -7.71 -19.96 10.39
C ILE A 59 -7.59 -21.37 10.97
N TRP A 60 -7.58 -22.40 10.12
CA TRP A 60 -7.49 -23.79 10.61
C TRP A 60 -6.12 -24.11 11.21
N GLU A 61 -5.04 -23.41 10.80
CA GLU A 61 -3.69 -23.62 11.31
C GLU A 61 -3.58 -23.29 12.80
N GLU A 62 -4.26 -22.23 13.24
CA GLU A 62 -4.31 -21.83 14.66
C GLU A 62 -5.05 -22.85 15.54
N GLN A 63 -5.82 -23.74 14.92
CA GLN A 63 -6.66 -24.73 15.59
C GLN A 63 -6.04 -26.13 15.58
N GLY A 64 -4.78 -26.25 15.15
CA GLY A 64 -4.01 -27.50 15.18
C GLY A 64 -4.24 -28.40 13.97
N TYR A 65 -4.73 -27.84 12.87
CA TYR A 65 -4.73 -28.49 11.56
C TYR A 65 -3.47 -28.03 10.81
N ASP A 66 -2.66 -28.96 10.29
CA ASP A 66 -1.42 -28.63 9.56
C ASP A 66 -1.71 -27.67 8.38
N PRO A 67 -0.69 -26.96 7.82
CA PRO A 67 -0.89 -26.19 6.60
C PRO A 67 -1.42 -27.13 5.50
N LEU A 68 -2.72 -27.00 5.24
CA LEU A 68 -3.47 -27.85 4.33
C LEU A 68 -3.65 -27.09 3.03
N ASP A 69 -2.65 -27.17 2.16
CA ASP A 69 -2.83 -26.76 0.77
C ASP A 69 -3.81 -27.74 0.13
N GLY A 70 -4.96 -27.24 -0.33
CA GLY A 70 -5.99 -28.06 -0.96
C GLY A 70 -7.39 -27.91 -0.37
N PHE A 71 -8.16 -29.00 -0.43
CA PHE A 71 -9.59 -29.00 -0.11
C PHE A 71 -9.87 -29.33 1.35
N CYS A 72 -10.83 -28.60 1.94
CA CYS A 72 -11.42 -28.91 3.23
C CYS A 72 -12.94 -28.72 3.21
N TRP A 73 -13.63 -29.32 4.19
CA TRP A 73 -15.08 -29.21 4.34
C TRP A 73 -15.49 -28.79 5.74
N TYR A 74 -16.39 -27.81 5.78
CA TYR A 74 -17.12 -27.39 6.97
C TYR A 74 -18.57 -27.89 6.90
N ARG A 75 -19.16 -28.28 8.03
CA ARG A 75 -20.56 -28.73 8.11
C ARG A 75 -21.24 -28.23 9.38
N LEU A 76 -22.48 -27.78 9.27
CA LEU A 76 -23.29 -27.27 10.38
C LEU A 76 -24.72 -27.79 10.30
N HIS A 77 -25.23 -28.26 11.45
CA HIS A 77 -26.64 -28.54 11.67
C HIS A 77 -27.30 -27.31 12.32
N VAL A 78 -28.36 -26.77 11.70
CA VAL A 78 -29.05 -25.56 12.19
C VAL A 78 -30.55 -25.66 12.02
N VAL A 79 -31.30 -25.27 13.05
CA VAL A 79 -32.76 -25.07 12.96
C VAL A 79 -33.02 -23.60 12.66
N ILE A 80 -33.68 -23.32 11.54
CA ILE A 80 -34.07 -21.96 11.16
C ILE A 80 -35.53 -21.75 11.61
N PRO A 81 -35.79 -20.97 12.67
CA PRO A 81 -37.14 -20.80 13.20
C PRO A 81 -38.00 -19.94 12.27
N SER A 82 -39.22 -20.38 12.01
CA SER A 82 -40.19 -19.64 11.19
C SER A 82 -40.62 -18.31 11.82
N GLU A 83 -40.41 -18.14 13.12
CA GLU A 83 -40.57 -16.85 13.83
C GLU A 83 -39.75 -15.71 13.21
N LEU A 84 -38.66 -16.02 12.49
CA LEU A 84 -37.90 -14.99 11.78
C LEU A 84 -38.74 -14.34 10.66
N LYS A 85 -39.74 -15.03 10.11
CA LYS A 85 -40.66 -14.49 9.09
C LYS A 85 -41.57 -13.40 9.65
N THR A 86 -42.14 -13.64 10.84
CA THR A 86 -43.08 -12.68 11.45
C THR A 86 -42.39 -11.40 11.91
N LYS A 87 -41.07 -11.48 12.15
CA LYS A 87 -40.21 -10.35 12.51
C LYS A 87 -39.56 -9.66 11.30
N ALA A 88 -39.72 -10.22 10.10
CA ALA A 88 -39.10 -9.67 8.90
C ALA A 88 -39.94 -8.57 8.27
N ILE A 89 -39.26 -7.50 7.84
CA ILE A 89 -39.91 -6.35 7.23
C ILE A 89 -40.32 -6.64 5.79
N LEU A 90 -39.42 -7.23 4.99
CA LEU A 90 -39.67 -7.45 3.56
C LEU A 90 -40.25 -8.81 3.22
N GLN A 91 -40.03 -9.81 4.07
CA GLN A 91 -40.51 -11.18 3.89
C GLN A 91 -40.25 -11.77 2.48
N ASP A 92 -39.17 -11.36 1.82
CA ASP A 92 -38.83 -11.77 0.46
C ASP A 92 -37.68 -12.78 0.40
N SER A 93 -36.62 -12.55 1.16
CA SER A 93 -35.44 -13.41 1.15
C SER A 93 -34.76 -13.60 2.51
N LEU A 94 -33.97 -14.66 2.58
CA LEU A 94 -33.11 -15.03 3.68
C LEU A 94 -31.66 -15.01 3.19
N PHE A 95 -30.76 -14.45 4.00
CA PHE A 95 -29.34 -14.47 3.76
C PHE A 95 -28.64 -15.40 4.75
N ILE A 96 -27.69 -16.19 4.25
CA ILE A 96 -26.71 -16.94 5.04
C ILE A 96 -25.37 -16.21 4.89
N TYR A 97 -24.90 -15.59 5.97
CA TYR A 97 -23.59 -14.92 6.04
C TYR A 97 -22.57 -15.86 6.66
N LEU A 98 -21.42 -16.03 6.00
CA LEU A 98 -20.35 -16.95 6.41
C LEU A 98 -19.03 -16.24 6.77
N GLY A 99 -19.00 -14.91 6.79
CA GLY A 99 -17.76 -14.16 7.02
C GLY A 99 -16.80 -14.24 5.82
N LYS A 100 -15.51 -13.99 6.03
CA LYS A 100 -14.49 -14.15 4.99
C LYS A 100 -13.97 -15.59 5.00
N ILE A 101 -13.77 -16.11 3.80
CA ILE A 101 -13.23 -17.45 3.57
C ILE A 101 -12.01 -17.28 2.69
N ASN A 102 -10.88 -17.85 3.11
CA ASN A 102 -9.65 -17.76 2.35
C ASN A 102 -9.80 -18.44 0.98
N ASN A 103 -9.16 -17.86 -0.05
CA ASN A 103 -9.21 -18.29 -1.45
C ASN A 103 -10.63 -18.53 -2.01
N PHE A 104 -11.13 -19.76 -2.01
CA PHE A 104 -12.40 -20.10 -2.69
C PHE A 104 -13.33 -20.98 -1.87
N ASP A 105 -14.65 -20.83 -2.10
CA ASP A 105 -15.68 -21.67 -1.49
C ASP A 105 -16.82 -22.07 -2.42
N GLN A 106 -17.39 -23.24 -2.16
CA GLN A 106 -18.71 -23.67 -2.64
C GLN A 106 -19.58 -23.97 -1.41
N THR A 107 -20.75 -23.32 -1.35
CA THR A 107 -21.66 -23.45 -0.21
C THR A 107 -22.93 -24.18 -0.61
N TYR A 108 -23.34 -25.15 0.21
CA TYR A 108 -24.47 -26.03 0.03
C TYR A 108 -25.48 -25.90 1.17
N LEU A 109 -26.76 -26.00 0.84
CA LEU A 109 -27.86 -26.11 1.80
C LEU A 109 -28.66 -27.38 1.51
N ASN A 110 -28.78 -28.26 2.51
CA ASN A 110 -29.55 -29.50 2.42
C ASN A 110 -29.23 -30.32 1.16
N GLY A 111 -27.93 -30.46 0.84
CA GLY A 111 -27.47 -31.22 -0.32
C GLY A 111 -27.38 -30.45 -1.64
N HIS A 112 -27.82 -29.19 -1.68
CA HIS A 112 -27.93 -28.42 -2.92
C HIS A 112 -26.98 -27.22 -2.91
N LEU A 113 -26.23 -27.02 -3.99
CA LEU A 113 -25.33 -25.88 -4.14
C LEU A 113 -26.12 -24.57 -4.22
N ILE A 114 -25.87 -23.64 -3.30
CA ILE A 114 -26.56 -22.34 -3.24
C ILE A 114 -25.68 -21.18 -3.72
N GLY A 115 -24.36 -21.37 -3.80
CA GLY A 115 -23.47 -20.36 -4.35
C GLY A 115 -21.98 -20.72 -4.30
N VAL A 116 -21.18 -19.90 -4.97
CA VAL A 116 -19.73 -20.04 -5.12
C VAL A 116 -19.09 -18.67 -4.91
N ASN A 117 -18.06 -18.56 -4.06
CA ASN A 117 -17.31 -17.33 -3.80
C ASN A 117 -18.20 -16.11 -3.46
N GLY A 118 -19.32 -16.33 -2.79
CA GLY A 118 -20.29 -15.28 -2.45
C GLY A 118 -21.14 -14.80 -3.62
N PHE A 119 -21.23 -15.56 -4.71
CA PHE A 119 -22.12 -15.32 -5.85
C PHE A 119 -23.17 -16.42 -5.98
N LYS A 120 -24.35 -16.04 -6.53
CA LYS A 120 -25.39 -16.99 -6.92
C LYS A 120 -24.93 -17.74 -8.17
N VAL A 121 -25.09 -19.06 -8.18
CA VAL A 121 -24.71 -19.92 -9.31
C VAL A 121 -25.47 -19.50 -10.58
N THR A 122 -24.73 -19.06 -11.61
CA THR A 122 -25.26 -18.96 -12.98
C THR A 122 -25.10 -20.30 -13.70
N ASP A 123 -25.91 -20.58 -14.74
CA ASP A 123 -25.85 -21.88 -15.43
C ASP A 123 -24.48 -22.19 -16.06
N SER A 124 -23.67 -21.17 -16.38
CA SER A 124 -22.30 -21.32 -16.89
C SER A 124 -21.24 -21.59 -15.83
N GLN A 125 -21.56 -21.47 -14.54
CA GLN A 125 -20.62 -21.68 -13.42
C GLN A 125 -20.73 -23.08 -12.80
N LYS A 126 -21.60 -23.94 -13.35
CA LYS A 126 -21.82 -25.30 -12.85
C LYS A 126 -20.67 -26.28 -13.17
N ASP A 127 -19.73 -25.91 -14.04
CA ASP A 127 -18.76 -26.86 -14.62
C ASP A 127 -17.28 -26.62 -14.27
N ASP A 128 -16.91 -25.60 -13.48
CA ASP A 128 -15.53 -25.48 -12.97
C ASP A 128 -15.45 -25.90 -11.49
N LEU A 129 -15.30 -27.22 -11.29
CA LEU A 129 -15.07 -27.84 -9.98
C LEU A 129 -13.59 -27.81 -9.56
N SER A 130 -12.70 -27.27 -10.41
CA SER A 130 -11.25 -27.37 -10.27
C SER A 130 -10.60 -26.15 -9.62
N PHE A 131 -11.28 -25.00 -9.60
CA PHE A 131 -10.77 -23.71 -9.09
C PHE A 131 -9.56 -23.15 -9.87
N ILE A 132 -9.10 -23.80 -10.94
CA ILE A 132 -7.86 -23.49 -11.70
C ILE A 132 -7.92 -22.15 -12.48
N LYS A 133 -9.10 -21.50 -12.57
CA LYS A 133 -9.30 -20.26 -13.36
C LYS A 133 -9.81 -19.06 -12.56
N ALA A 134 -9.87 -19.14 -11.24
CA ALA A 134 -10.51 -18.10 -10.45
C ALA A 134 -9.51 -16.99 -10.05
N PRO A 135 -9.90 -15.69 -10.12
CA PRO A 135 -8.99 -14.57 -9.84
C PRO A 135 -8.45 -14.58 -8.40
N THR A 136 -7.22 -14.11 -8.25
CA THR A 136 -6.33 -14.27 -7.09
C THR A 136 -6.67 -13.44 -5.83
N ASN A 137 -7.87 -12.85 -5.73
CA ASN A 137 -8.20 -11.86 -4.68
C ASN A 137 -9.48 -12.13 -3.88
N TYR A 138 -10.07 -13.33 -3.93
CA TYR A 138 -11.31 -13.62 -3.20
C TYR A 138 -11.14 -13.84 -1.70
N TRP A 139 -9.92 -14.02 -1.19
CA TRP A 139 -9.66 -14.24 0.22
C TRP A 139 -10.22 -13.12 1.12
N ASP A 140 -10.16 -11.86 0.67
CA ASP A 140 -10.57 -10.70 1.49
C ASP A 140 -12.09 -10.38 1.44
N ARG A 141 -12.89 -11.21 0.77
CA ARG A 141 -14.32 -10.92 0.54
C ARG A 141 -15.25 -11.64 1.53
N PRO A 142 -16.20 -10.94 2.16
CA PRO A 142 -17.27 -11.60 2.91
C PRO A 142 -18.20 -12.42 2.00
N ARG A 143 -18.58 -13.63 2.46
CA ARG A 143 -19.47 -14.56 1.78
C ARG A 143 -20.90 -14.43 2.32
N ALA A 144 -21.84 -14.17 1.42
CA ALA A 144 -23.25 -14.06 1.75
C ALA A 144 -24.12 -14.65 0.62
N TYR A 145 -25.04 -15.55 0.97
CA TYR A 145 -25.87 -16.26 0.01
C TYR A 145 -27.36 -15.96 0.23
N LYS A 146 -28.04 -15.49 -0.84
CA LYS A 146 -29.44 -15.05 -0.81
C LYS A 146 -30.37 -16.14 -1.35
N LEU A 147 -31.34 -16.56 -0.55
CA LEU A 147 -32.41 -17.51 -0.89
C LEU A 147 -33.77 -16.82 -0.82
N ALA A 148 -34.72 -17.18 -1.69
CA ALA A 148 -36.10 -16.72 -1.55
C ALA A 148 -36.75 -17.39 -0.31
N LEU A 149 -37.65 -16.71 0.41
CA LEU A 149 -38.25 -17.32 1.62
C LEU A 149 -39.13 -18.54 1.35
N ASN A 150 -39.69 -18.62 0.14
CA ASN A 150 -40.46 -19.76 -0.33
C ASN A 150 -39.59 -20.81 -1.05
N ASP A 151 -38.26 -20.64 -1.05
CA ASP A 151 -37.35 -21.63 -1.61
C ASP A 151 -37.52 -22.95 -0.87
N SER A 152 -37.82 -24.02 -1.61
CA SER A 152 -38.08 -25.35 -1.08
C SER A 152 -36.88 -25.94 -0.34
N LEU A 153 -35.68 -25.40 -0.53
CA LEU A 153 -34.48 -25.82 0.19
C LEU A 153 -34.52 -25.42 1.67
N ILE A 154 -35.27 -24.39 2.06
CA ILE A 154 -35.32 -23.94 3.45
C ILE A 154 -36.32 -24.78 4.24
N ARG A 155 -35.82 -25.56 5.20
CA ARG A 155 -36.65 -26.37 6.11
C ARG A 155 -36.93 -25.60 7.40
N TRP A 156 -38.01 -24.82 7.39
CA TRP A 156 -38.44 -24.04 8.56
C TRP A 156 -38.81 -24.94 9.75
N ASP A 157 -38.39 -24.53 10.95
CA ASP A 157 -38.64 -25.22 12.23
C ASP A 157 -38.14 -26.67 12.27
N LYS A 158 -37.23 -27.01 11.34
CA LYS A 158 -36.59 -28.31 11.20
C LYS A 158 -35.11 -28.12 11.01
N GLU A 159 -34.37 -29.21 11.15
CA GLU A 159 -32.94 -29.22 10.90
C GLU A 159 -32.64 -28.96 9.42
N ASN A 160 -31.66 -28.07 9.20
CA ASN A 160 -31.02 -27.79 7.94
C ASN A 160 -29.54 -28.11 8.07
N ILE A 161 -28.95 -28.56 6.96
CA ILE A 161 -27.52 -28.80 6.83
C ILE A 161 -26.90 -27.72 5.97
N ILE A 162 -25.92 -27.00 6.50
CA ILE A 162 -25.05 -26.13 5.72
C ILE A 162 -23.71 -26.82 5.58
N ALA A 163 -23.22 -26.96 4.35
CA ALA A 163 -21.88 -27.50 4.08
C ALA A 163 -21.10 -26.54 3.20
N VAL A 164 -19.81 -26.34 3.51
CA VAL A 164 -18.93 -25.40 2.79
C VAL A 164 -17.67 -26.15 2.39
N ARG A 165 -17.44 -26.29 1.09
CA ARG A 165 -16.19 -26.80 0.52
C ARG A 165 -15.26 -25.62 0.31
N VAL A 166 -14.08 -25.64 0.90
CA VAL A 166 -13.07 -24.58 0.79
C VAL A 166 -11.86 -25.13 0.07
N TYR A 167 -11.27 -24.34 -0.84
CA TYR A 167 -10.00 -24.64 -1.50
C TYR A 167 -8.98 -23.56 -1.16
N ASP A 168 -7.85 -23.97 -0.61
CA ASP A 168 -6.70 -23.11 -0.34
C ASP A 168 -5.57 -23.41 -1.34
N GLU A 169 -5.01 -22.35 -1.93
CA GLU A 169 -3.91 -22.43 -2.92
C GLU A 169 -2.53 -22.26 -2.28
N GLY A 170 -2.45 -21.98 -0.98
CA GLY A 170 -1.22 -21.87 -0.23
C GLY A 170 -1.27 -20.80 0.85
N GLY A 171 -0.63 -21.07 1.99
CA GLY A 171 -0.52 -20.12 3.09
C GLY A 171 -1.38 -20.50 4.29
N GLN A 172 -2.17 -19.56 4.79
CA GLN A 172 -3.07 -19.75 5.95
C GLN A 172 -4.52 -19.85 5.48
N GLY A 173 -5.27 -20.86 5.88
CA GLY A 173 -6.55 -21.16 5.26
C GLY A 173 -7.78 -21.22 6.16
N GLY A 174 -8.94 -21.29 5.49
CA GLY A 174 -10.24 -21.55 6.12
C GLY A 174 -11.18 -20.36 6.24
N MET A 175 -12.26 -20.58 6.98
CA MET A 175 -13.19 -19.53 7.41
C MET A 175 -12.59 -18.81 8.62
N TYR A 176 -12.11 -17.58 8.44
CA TYR A 176 -11.13 -17.01 9.39
C TYR A 176 -11.54 -15.69 10.04
N THR A 177 -12.57 -15.00 9.55
CA THR A 177 -13.04 -13.75 10.18
C THR A 177 -14.45 -13.36 9.75
N GLY A 178 -15.05 -12.40 10.47
CA GLY A 178 -16.41 -11.93 10.27
C GLY A 178 -17.45 -12.77 11.00
N ASP A 179 -18.64 -12.21 11.19
CA ASP A 179 -19.74 -12.88 11.88
C ASP A 179 -20.49 -13.84 10.95
N GLN A 180 -20.77 -15.06 11.44
CA GLN A 180 -21.61 -16.04 10.76
C GLN A 180 -23.03 -15.98 11.32
N PHE A 181 -24.00 -15.65 10.48
CA PHE A 181 -25.39 -15.54 10.89
C PHE A 181 -26.37 -15.71 9.73
N ILE A 182 -27.61 -16.04 10.08
CA ILE A 182 -28.75 -16.09 9.18
C ILE A 182 -29.71 -14.95 9.55
N ARG A 183 -30.15 -14.18 8.56
CA ARG A 183 -31.19 -13.16 8.77
C ARG A 183 -32.04 -12.95 7.53
N LEU A 184 -33.20 -12.33 7.70
CA LEU A 184 -34.03 -11.89 6.58
C LEU A 184 -33.59 -10.52 6.08
N THR A 185 -33.91 -10.27 4.81
CA THR A 185 -33.69 -8.98 4.15
C THR A 185 -34.48 -7.85 4.80
N CYS A 186 -33.84 -6.69 4.85
CA CYS A 186 -34.46 -5.43 5.22
C CYS A 186 -34.20 -4.37 4.14
N PHE A 187 -34.89 -3.23 4.17
CA PHE A 187 -34.71 -2.18 3.16
C PHE A 187 -33.27 -1.67 3.09
N SER A 188 -32.54 -1.68 4.22
CA SER A 188 -31.17 -1.17 4.25
C SER A 188 -30.20 -2.04 3.43
N ASP A 189 -30.50 -3.33 3.20
CA ASP A 189 -29.72 -4.21 2.31
C ASP A 189 -29.79 -3.80 0.84
N TYR A 190 -30.85 -3.09 0.49
CA TYR A 190 -31.05 -2.57 -0.85
C TYR A 190 -30.50 -1.16 -1.03
N ILE A 191 -29.85 -0.58 -0.02
CA ILE A 191 -29.15 0.70 -0.12
C ILE A 191 -27.66 0.47 -0.32
N SER A 192 -27.14 0.95 -1.45
CA SER A 192 -25.71 1.11 -1.69
C SER A 192 -25.36 2.59 -1.57
N LEU A 193 -24.29 2.92 -0.84
CA LEU A 193 -23.74 4.26 -0.76
C LEU A 193 -22.33 4.26 -1.33
N GLU A 194 -22.16 4.94 -2.47
CA GLU A 194 -20.89 5.09 -3.17
C GLU A 194 -20.28 6.43 -2.73
N CYS A 195 -19.44 6.39 -1.70
CA CYS A 195 -18.63 7.53 -1.25
C CYS A 195 -17.13 7.27 -1.38
N ASN A 196 -16.63 6.06 -1.10
CA ASN A 196 -15.19 5.84 -1.00
C ASN A 196 -14.46 5.77 -2.37
N GLY A 197 -15.19 5.50 -3.45
CA GLY A 197 -14.62 5.44 -4.81
C GLY A 197 -14.58 6.79 -5.54
N THR A 198 -15.03 7.88 -4.92
CA THR A 198 -15.00 9.22 -5.52
C THR A 198 -14.07 10.12 -4.72
N PRO A 199 -13.04 10.73 -5.33
CA PRO A 199 -12.12 11.60 -4.60
C PRO A 199 -12.78 12.90 -4.14
N TYR A 200 -12.17 13.56 -3.16
CA TYR A 200 -12.47 14.96 -2.86
C TYR A 200 -11.76 15.87 -3.87
N HIS A 201 -12.37 16.99 -4.19
CA HIS A 201 -11.76 18.04 -5.01
C HIS A 201 -11.58 19.32 -4.19
N PHE A 202 -10.39 19.90 -4.25
CA PHE A 202 -10.08 21.17 -3.62
C PHE A 202 -10.63 22.33 -4.46
N ASN A 203 -11.44 23.19 -3.84
CA ASN A 203 -12.06 24.37 -4.44
C ASN A 203 -11.83 25.60 -3.55
N GLY A 204 -10.66 26.22 -3.66
CA GLY A 204 -10.26 27.31 -2.77
C GLY A 204 -10.23 26.83 -1.32
N ASN A 205 -11.06 27.42 -0.46
CA ASN A 205 -11.13 27.08 0.97
C ASN A 205 -12.15 25.97 1.28
N THR A 206 -12.62 25.24 0.28
CA THR A 206 -13.63 24.18 0.43
C THR A 206 -13.17 22.90 -0.23
N LEU A 207 -13.71 21.78 0.24
CA LEU A 207 -13.61 20.46 -0.36
C LEU A 207 -14.97 20.08 -0.90
N SER A 208 -15.01 19.57 -2.12
CA SER A 208 -16.24 19.07 -2.73
C SER A 208 -16.15 17.58 -3.06
N LYS A 209 -17.29 16.88 -3.01
CA LYS A 209 -17.35 15.46 -3.34
C LYS A 209 -18.73 15.07 -3.85
N GLN A 210 -18.78 14.24 -4.87
CA GLN A 210 -20.02 13.61 -5.31
C GLN A 210 -20.27 12.33 -4.52
N ILE A 211 -21.50 12.16 -4.05
CA ILE A 211 -21.95 10.99 -3.32
C ILE A 211 -23.17 10.42 -4.02
N LYS A 212 -23.20 9.10 -4.20
CA LYS A 212 -24.36 8.43 -4.82
C LYS A 212 -24.98 7.45 -3.84
N ILE A 213 -26.30 7.55 -3.69
CA ILE A 213 -27.09 6.58 -2.94
C ILE A 213 -27.98 5.85 -3.92
N ARG A 214 -27.81 4.53 -4.03
CA ARG A 214 -28.59 3.70 -4.95
C ARG A 214 -29.53 2.81 -4.19
N ASN A 215 -30.75 2.69 -4.71
CA ASN A 215 -31.64 1.61 -4.37
C ASN A 215 -31.43 0.45 -5.35
N VAL A 216 -30.74 -0.60 -4.91
CA VAL A 216 -30.48 -1.79 -5.74
C VAL A 216 -31.68 -2.76 -5.78
N SER A 217 -32.79 -2.45 -5.10
CA SER A 217 -34.04 -3.19 -5.25
C SER A 217 -34.74 -2.82 -6.55
N SER A 218 -35.25 -3.83 -7.27
CA SER A 218 -36.17 -3.65 -8.40
C SER A 218 -37.65 -3.62 -8.00
N ALA A 219 -37.97 -3.85 -6.72
CA ALA A 219 -39.34 -4.00 -6.24
C ALA A 219 -39.79 -2.90 -5.26
N TYR A 220 -38.87 -2.37 -4.46
CA TYR A 220 -39.25 -1.57 -3.30
C TYR A 220 -38.94 -0.09 -3.44
N PHE A 221 -39.87 0.75 -2.99
CA PHE A 221 -39.58 2.15 -2.69
C PHE A 221 -38.94 2.25 -1.31
N ILE A 222 -37.82 2.96 -1.21
CA ILE A 222 -37.12 3.14 0.07
C ILE A 222 -37.16 4.60 0.46
N ARG A 223 -37.58 4.87 1.71
CA ARG A 223 -37.59 6.21 2.30
C ARG A 223 -36.69 6.22 3.52
N GLY A 224 -35.74 7.14 3.52
CA GLY A 224 -34.81 7.29 4.63
C GLY A 224 -34.43 8.74 4.88
N LYS A 225 -33.62 8.93 5.91
CA LYS A 225 -32.96 10.19 6.24
C LYS A 225 -31.46 9.97 6.03
N LEU A 226 -30.85 10.72 5.13
CA LEU A 226 -29.39 10.83 5.07
C LEU A 226 -28.97 11.90 6.07
N GLU A 227 -28.04 11.56 6.94
CA GLU A 227 -27.38 12.42 7.90
C GLU A 227 -25.88 12.38 7.62
N ILE A 228 -25.29 13.54 7.37
CA ILE A 228 -23.87 13.70 7.06
C ILE A 228 -23.29 14.56 8.18
N ILE A 229 -22.31 14.02 8.90
CA ILE A 229 -21.64 14.70 10.01
C ILE A 229 -20.14 14.65 9.76
N ALA A 230 -19.49 15.81 9.73
CA ALA A 230 -18.04 15.90 9.70
C ALA A 230 -17.51 16.35 11.07
N ILE A 231 -16.51 15.65 11.57
CA ILE A 231 -15.87 15.93 12.86
C ILE A 231 -14.38 16.12 12.63
N ASN A 232 -13.82 17.24 13.07
CA ASN A 232 -12.37 17.44 13.02
C ASN A 232 -11.67 16.38 13.88
N LYS A 233 -10.77 15.60 13.26
CA LYS A 233 -10.16 14.42 13.88
C LYS A 233 -9.24 14.78 15.05
N LEU A 234 -8.64 15.97 15.05
CA LEU A 234 -7.73 16.44 16.09
C LEU A 234 -8.49 17.01 17.32
N THR A 235 -9.53 17.81 17.08
CA THR A 235 -10.26 18.51 18.15
C THR A 235 -11.48 17.74 18.65
N GLY A 236 -12.06 16.87 17.83
CA GLY A 236 -13.33 16.18 18.10
C GLY A 236 -14.55 17.08 17.95
N HIS A 237 -14.40 18.31 17.43
CA HIS A 237 -15.51 19.22 17.22
C HIS A 237 -16.23 18.93 15.90
N GLU A 238 -17.56 18.99 15.92
CA GLU A 238 -18.39 18.97 14.70
C GLU A 238 -18.11 20.23 13.89
N THR A 239 -17.73 20.05 12.63
CA THR A 239 -17.43 21.12 11.68
C THR A 239 -18.52 21.29 10.63
N PHE A 240 -19.30 20.23 10.42
CA PHE A 240 -20.40 20.22 9.45
C PHE A 240 -21.47 19.21 9.86
N HIS A 241 -22.72 19.57 9.64
CA HIS A 241 -23.85 18.66 9.78
C HIS A 241 -24.94 19.04 8.80
N GLN A 242 -25.36 18.07 7.98
CA GLN A 242 -26.51 18.20 7.10
C GLN A 242 -27.43 16.98 7.21
N SER A 243 -28.74 17.23 7.07
CA SER A 243 -29.71 16.17 6.97
C SER A 243 -30.69 16.36 5.82
N LEU A 244 -30.94 15.27 5.09
CA LEU A 244 -31.79 15.23 3.92
C LEU A 244 -32.79 14.08 4.03
N LYS A 245 -34.04 14.34 3.66
CA LYS A 245 -35.03 13.26 3.44
C LYS A 245 -34.85 12.74 2.03
N VAL A 246 -34.60 11.43 1.91
CA VAL A 246 -34.33 10.79 0.62
C VAL A 246 -35.41 9.75 0.35
N LYS A 247 -35.97 9.78 -0.86
CA LYS A 247 -36.95 8.80 -1.34
C LYS A 247 -36.44 8.25 -2.66
N LEU A 248 -36.15 6.95 -2.67
CA LEU A 248 -35.65 6.23 -3.83
C LEU A 248 -36.73 5.31 -4.37
N ARG A 249 -37.02 5.41 -5.66
CA ARG A 249 -37.81 4.41 -6.39
C ARG A 249 -36.99 3.12 -6.57
N PRO A 250 -37.60 2.01 -6.99
CA PRO A 250 -36.82 0.84 -7.39
C PRO A 250 -35.79 1.21 -8.48
N ALA A 251 -34.56 0.72 -8.35
CA ALA A 251 -33.41 1.00 -9.22
C ALA A 251 -32.99 2.49 -9.32
N ASP A 252 -33.53 3.37 -8.46
CA ASP A 252 -33.26 4.81 -8.48
C ASP A 252 -31.88 5.14 -7.88
N VAL A 253 -31.32 6.27 -8.31
CA VAL A 253 -30.07 6.81 -7.82
C VAL A 253 -30.33 8.25 -7.34
N PHE A 254 -29.85 8.57 -6.14
CA PHE A 254 -29.84 9.92 -5.60
C PHE A 254 -28.39 10.41 -5.56
N ASP A 255 -28.08 11.37 -6.44
CA ASP A 255 -26.81 12.08 -6.46
C ASP A 255 -26.86 13.26 -5.49
N PHE A 256 -25.80 13.42 -4.70
CA PHE A 256 -25.66 14.51 -3.76
C PHE A 256 -24.26 15.11 -3.85
N HIS A 257 -24.19 16.43 -4.02
CA HIS A 257 -22.95 17.19 -3.99
C HIS A 257 -22.69 17.67 -2.56
N LEU A 258 -21.64 17.15 -1.94
CA LEU A 258 -21.18 17.58 -0.63
C LEU A 258 -20.13 18.68 -0.78
N GLU A 259 -20.29 19.74 -0.02
CA GLU A 259 -19.27 20.77 0.20
C GLU A 259 -18.93 20.83 1.68
N LEU A 260 -17.64 20.78 2.00
CA LEU A 260 -17.09 20.88 3.36
C LEU A 260 -16.07 22.02 3.42
N PRO A 261 -15.89 22.68 4.57
CA PRO A 261 -14.76 23.56 4.76
C PRO A 261 -13.46 22.76 4.67
N GLN A 262 -12.43 23.33 4.02
CA GLN A 262 -11.08 22.81 4.13
C GLN A 262 -10.53 23.12 5.53
N MET A 263 -9.82 22.15 6.10
CA MET A 263 -9.23 22.25 7.44
C MET A 263 -7.73 21.98 7.34
N ASP A 264 -6.99 22.29 8.40
CA ASP A 264 -5.56 21.99 8.52
C ASP A 264 -5.27 20.55 8.98
N HIS A 265 -6.32 19.76 9.22
CA HIS A 265 -6.32 18.35 9.60
C HIS A 265 -7.54 17.64 8.99
N SER A 266 -7.48 16.31 8.91
CA SER A 266 -8.59 15.50 8.41
C SER A 266 -9.86 15.68 9.25
N GLN A 267 -11.00 15.58 8.57
CA GLN A 267 -12.32 15.46 9.17
C GLN A 267 -12.80 14.03 8.94
N VAL A 268 -13.30 13.38 9.99
CA VAL A 268 -14.00 12.11 9.85
C VAL A 268 -15.44 12.43 9.42
N VAL A 269 -15.78 12.05 8.20
CA VAL A 269 -17.11 12.27 7.63
C VAL A 269 -17.91 10.98 7.77
N THR A 270 -19.02 11.04 8.51
CA THR A 270 -19.95 9.93 8.68
C THR A 270 -21.20 10.17 7.85
N TYR A 271 -21.49 9.25 6.93
CA TYR A 271 -22.73 9.18 6.17
C TYR A 271 -23.64 8.14 6.80
N ARG A 272 -24.72 8.57 7.44
CA ARG A 272 -25.73 7.68 8.04
C ARG A 272 -27.03 7.79 7.26
N TYR A 273 -27.41 6.70 6.60
CA TYR A 273 -28.73 6.56 5.97
C TYR A 273 -29.65 5.75 6.87
N SER A 274 -30.59 6.42 7.54
CA SER A 274 -31.52 5.81 8.49
C SER A 274 -32.88 5.51 7.85
N ILE A 275 -33.35 4.28 8.00
CA ILE A 275 -34.68 3.82 7.56
C ILE A 275 -35.57 3.63 8.80
N LYS A 276 -36.27 4.69 9.18
CA LYS A 276 -37.04 4.74 10.44
C LYS A 276 -38.06 3.62 10.60
N SER A 277 -38.66 3.12 9.51
CA SER A 277 -39.65 2.05 9.56
C SER A 277 -39.09 0.72 10.07
N GLU A 278 -37.77 0.54 10.08
CA GLU A 278 -37.11 -0.72 10.45
C GLU A 278 -36.14 -0.59 11.62
N GLY A 279 -35.85 0.65 12.05
CA GLY A 279 -34.78 0.92 13.02
C GLY A 279 -33.41 0.44 12.52
N SER A 280 -33.15 0.55 11.22
CA SER A 280 -31.90 0.14 10.56
C SER A 280 -31.18 1.35 9.97
N ASP A 281 -29.86 1.38 10.12
CA ASP A 281 -28.97 2.39 9.57
C ASP A 281 -27.94 1.74 8.63
N LYS A 282 -27.64 2.39 7.51
CA LYS A 282 -26.40 2.17 6.76
C LYS A 282 -25.44 3.29 7.09
N ILE A 283 -24.27 2.94 7.62
CA ILE A 283 -23.25 3.90 8.03
C ILE A 283 -22.01 3.67 7.18
N TYR A 284 -21.51 4.75 6.58
CA TYR A 284 -20.23 4.81 5.90
C TYR A 284 -19.39 5.89 6.53
N ARG A 285 -18.07 5.70 6.52
CA ARG A 285 -17.10 6.68 7.00
C ARG A 285 -16.04 6.92 5.94
N ASP A 286 -15.55 8.13 5.95
CA ASP A 286 -14.55 8.65 5.04
C ASP A 286 -13.71 9.72 5.77
N GLU A 287 -12.54 10.07 5.23
CA GLU A 287 -11.68 11.10 5.80
C GLU A 287 -11.26 12.14 4.77
N THR A 288 -11.44 13.42 5.10
CA THR A 288 -11.12 14.51 4.16
C THR A 288 -9.62 14.72 4.02
N PRO A 289 -9.07 14.90 2.79
CA PRO A 289 -7.68 15.27 2.61
C PRO A 289 -7.41 16.71 3.08
N TYR A 290 -6.15 17.02 3.36
CA TYR A 290 -5.72 18.34 3.80
C TYR A 290 -4.24 18.59 3.44
N ILE A 291 -3.91 19.83 3.10
CA ILE A 291 -2.57 20.22 2.62
C ILE A 291 -1.82 20.89 3.77
N LEU A 292 -0.61 20.39 4.07
CA LEU A 292 0.29 20.98 5.06
C LEU A 292 1.46 21.72 4.42
N THR A 293 1.95 21.22 3.28
CA THR A 293 3.06 21.79 2.52
C THR A 293 2.67 23.16 2.00
N PRO A 294 3.40 24.23 2.37
CA PRO A 294 3.15 25.55 1.81
C PRO A 294 3.40 25.57 0.29
N PRO A 295 2.78 26.52 -0.43
CA PRO A 295 3.09 26.74 -1.83
C PRO A 295 4.58 27.01 -2.06
N VAL A 296 5.09 26.55 -3.21
CA VAL A 296 6.43 26.90 -3.69
C VAL A 296 6.57 28.42 -3.79
N LYS A 297 7.77 28.93 -3.51
CA LYS A 297 8.07 30.36 -3.66
C LYS A 297 8.30 30.70 -5.12
N ASP A 298 7.97 31.93 -5.50
CA ASP A 298 8.24 32.42 -6.87
C ASP A 298 9.74 32.66 -7.11
N THR A 299 10.51 32.97 -6.05
CA THR A 299 11.97 33.05 -6.12
C THR A 299 12.59 31.64 -6.22
N PRO A 300 13.71 31.46 -6.95
CA PRO A 300 14.35 30.17 -7.07
C PRO A 300 14.70 29.58 -5.71
N GLN A 301 14.56 28.27 -5.57
CA GLN A 301 15.01 27.51 -4.41
C GLN A 301 15.65 26.22 -4.90
N ILE A 302 16.94 26.07 -4.65
CA ILE A 302 17.69 24.85 -5.01
C ILE A 302 17.35 23.78 -3.97
N ASN A 303 16.92 22.61 -4.42
CA ASN A 303 16.44 21.47 -3.62
C ASN A 303 17.29 20.21 -3.87
N GLY A 304 16.83 19.06 -3.36
CA GLY A 304 17.41 17.74 -3.64
C GLY A 304 18.75 17.45 -2.94
N PRO A 305 19.47 16.40 -3.34
CA PRO A 305 20.68 15.97 -2.63
C PRO A 305 21.86 16.91 -2.86
N TYR A 306 22.63 17.15 -1.79
CA TYR A 306 23.84 18.01 -1.83
C TYR A 306 25.09 17.23 -2.22
N ILE A 307 24.92 15.95 -2.51
CA ILE A 307 25.97 15.02 -2.87
C ILE A 307 25.43 14.04 -3.91
N THR A 308 26.20 13.77 -4.94
CA THR A 308 25.92 12.69 -5.89
C THR A 308 27.23 12.00 -6.29
N GLY A 309 27.11 10.80 -6.87
CA GLY A 309 28.26 9.97 -7.22
C GLY A 309 28.11 9.30 -8.57
N ALA A 310 29.23 9.10 -9.25
CA ALA A 310 29.35 8.32 -10.48
C ALA A 310 30.73 7.65 -10.56
N ARG A 311 30.83 6.56 -11.32
CA ARG A 311 32.12 5.91 -11.58
C ARG A 311 32.93 6.68 -12.62
N PRO A 312 34.28 6.65 -12.52
CA PRO A 312 35.14 7.19 -13.57
C PRO A 312 34.83 6.54 -14.93
N HIS A 313 34.90 7.30 -16.01
CA HIS A 313 34.63 6.85 -17.39
C HIS A 313 33.20 6.35 -17.65
N HIS A 314 32.24 6.68 -16.77
CA HIS A 314 30.83 6.33 -16.96
C HIS A 314 30.00 7.58 -17.31
N PRO A 315 28.91 7.44 -18.09
CA PRO A 315 28.00 8.55 -18.37
C PRO A 315 27.42 9.14 -17.07
N PHE A 316 27.57 10.44 -16.93
CA PHE A 316 27.00 11.23 -15.85
C PHE A 316 25.75 11.96 -16.34
N LEU A 317 24.70 11.95 -15.52
CA LEU A 317 23.47 12.72 -15.75
C LEU A 317 22.89 13.14 -14.40
N PHE A 318 22.74 14.44 -14.19
CA PHE A 318 22.13 15.02 -13.00
C PHE A 318 21.39 16.30 -13.36
N THR A 319 20.12 16.40 -12.96
CA THR A 319 19.35 17.64 -13.07
C THR A 319 19.36 18.34 -11.73
N ILE A 320 19.76 19.61 -11.70
CA ILE A 320 19.73 20.42 -10.47
C ILE A 320 18.25 20.66 -10.10
N PRO A 321 17.74 20.12 -8.98
CA PRO A 321 16.33 20.29 -8.61
C PRO A 321 16.09 21.72 -8.12
N VAL A 322 15.23 22.47 -8.80
CA VAL A 322 14.97 23.87 -8.46
C VAL A 322 13.51 24.22 -8.66
N THR A 323 12.85 24.67 -7.59
CA THR A 323 11.54 25.32 -7.68
C THR A 323 11.70 26.83 -7.88
N GLY A 324 10.66 27.47 -8.41
CA GLY A 324 10.64 28.91 -8.69
C GLY A 324 9.99 29.24 -10.02
N GLU A 325 9.62 30.51 -10.21
CA GLU A 325 9.02 30.97 -11.46
C GLU A 325 10.04 30.88 -12.61
N LYS A 326 9.60 30.29 -13.74
CA LYS A 326 10.38 30.15 -14.97
C LYS A 326 10.31 31.45 -15.80
N PRO A 327 11.31 31.78 -16.64
CA PRO A 327 12.52 31.01 -16.92
C PRO A 327 13.57 31.12 -15.81
N LEU A 328 14.25 29.99 -15.55
CA LEU A 328 15.39 29.89 -14.64
C LEU A 328 16.70 29.96 -15.43
N ASN A 329 17.71 30.62 -14.88
CA ASN A 329 19.07 30.65 -15.42
C ASN A 329 20.05 30.00 -14.43
N PHE A 330 20.78 28.99 -14.90
CA PHE A 330 21.69 28.17 -14.09
C PHE A 330 23.15 28.54 -14.37
N GLU A 331 23.91 28.77 -13.31
CA GLU A 331 25.36 28.98 -13.35
C GLU A 331 26.02 27.99 -12.38
N VAL A 332 27.01 27.24 -12.85
CA VAL A 332 27.76 26.29 -12.02
C VAL A 332 29.26 26.53 -12.16
N LYS A 333 29.96 26.69 -11.04
CA LYS A 333 31.43 26.75 -10.97
C LYS A 333 31.97 25.47 -10.35
N GLY A 334 33.20 25.09 -10.71
CA GLY A 334 33.84 23.88 -10.20
C GLY A 334 33.37 22.58 -10.85
N LEU A 335 32.76 22.65 -12.04
CA LEU A 335 32.46 21.47 -12.83
C LEU A 335 33.76 20.72 -13.18
N PRO A 336 33.85 19.40 -12.91
CA PRO A 336 34.98 18.60 -13.34
C PRO A 336 35.09 18.57 -14.86
N ASN A 337 36.33 18.40 -15.35
CA ASN A 337 36.58 18.22 -16.78
C ASN A 337 35.75 17.06 -17.34
N GLY A 338 35.08 17.32 -18.45
CA GLY A 338 34.22 16.36 -19.14
C GLY A 338 32.74 16.46 -18.79
N LEU A 339 32.35 17.24 -17.77
CA LEU A 339 30.93 17.61 -17.54
C LEU A 339 30.58 18.95 -18.17
N VAL A 340 29.34 19.05 -18.67
CA VAL A 340 28.77 20.24 -19.28
C VAL A 340 27.41 20.52 -18.65
N LEU A 341 27.15 21.80 -18.37
CA LEU A 341 25.86 22.31 -17.92
C LEU A 341 25.04 22.84 -19.11
N ASN A 342 23.79 22.40 -19.22
CA ASN A 342 22.78 23.14 -19.96
C ASN A 342 22.20 24.23 -19.04
N ASN A 343 22.52 25.49 -19.33
CA ASN A 343 22.17 26.64 -18.50
C ASN A 343 20.68 26.99 -18.44
N THR A 344 19.86 26.37 -19.30
CA THR A 344 18.41 26.61 -19.38
C THR A 344 17.63 25.49 -18.70
N SER A 345 18.06 24.23 -18.87
CA SER A 345 17.39 23.09 -18.24
C SER A 345 17.95 22.70 -16.88
N GLY A 346 19.14 23.17 -16.51
CA GLY A 346 19.82 22.77 -15.28
C GLY A 346 20.41 21.36 -15.32
N ILE A 347 20.46 20.73 -16.50
CA ILE A 347 21.01 19.38 -16.68
C ILE A 347 22.54 19.46 -16.78
N ILE A 348 23.22 18.74 -15.90
CA ILE A 348 24.65 18.45 -15.97
C ILE A 348 24.82 17.05 -16.56
N SER A 349 25.60 16.94 -17.63
CA SER A 349 25.86 15.66 -18.30
C SER A 349 27.28 15.57 -18.82
N GLY A 350 27.74 14.35 -19.11
CA GLY A 350 29.07 14.11 -19.68
C GLY A 350 29.72 12.87 -19.09
N MET A 351 31.05 12.91 -18.93
CA MET A 351 31.83 11.82 -18.36
C MET A 351 33.08 12.40 -17.70
N VAL A 352 33.43 11.91 -16.51
CA VAL A 352 34.65 12.33 -15.81
C VAL A 352 35.63 11.16 -15.76
N GLU A 353 36.87 11.41 -16.16
CA GLU A 353 37.93 10.40 -16.13
C GLU A 353 38.63 10.33 -14.78
N GLU A 354 38.89 11.49 -14.17
CA GLU A 354 39.69 11.58 -12.96
C GLU A 354 38.84 11.34 -11.69
N PRO A 355 39.15 10.31 -10.88
CA PRO A 355 38.50 10.13 -9.58
C PRO A 355 38.77 11.32 -8.66
N GLY A 356 37.78 11.70 -7.87
CA GLY A 356 37.91 12.82 -6.93
C GLY A 356 36.59 13.32 -6.35
N GLU A 357 36.71 14.21 -5.37
CA GLU A 357 35.57 14.97 -4.83
C GLU A 357 35.61 16.39 -5.40
N TYR A 358 34.59 16.72 -6.20
CA TYR A 358 34.46 18.02 -6.86
C TYR A 358 33.39 18.84 -6.14
N ARG A 359 33.77 20.02 -5.67
CA ARG A 359 32.83 20.98 -5.04
C ARG A 359 32.33 21.95 -6.09
N LEU A 360 31.01 21.96 -6.27
CA LEU A 360 30.33 22.82 -7.22
C LEU A 360 29.61 23.94 -6.50
N SER A 361 29.85 25.17 -6.92
CA SER A 361 29.05 26.32 -6.52
C SER A 361 27.96 26.55 -7.56
N ILE A 362 26.71 26.32 -7.17
CA ILE A 362 25.52 26.45 -8.01
C ILE A 362 24.82 27.76 -7.66
N LYS A 363 24.51 28.56 -8.67
CA LYS A 363 23.64 29.73 -8.57
C LYS A 363 22.50 29.58 -9.56
N VAL A 364 21.28 29.80 -9.10
CA VAL A 364 20.09 29.80 -9.97
C VAL A 364 19.33 31.10 -9.76
N SER A 365 18.88 31.71 -10.85
CA SER A 365 18.25 33.03 -10.83
C SER A 365 17.04 33.09 -11.75
N ASN A 366 16.07 33.94 -11.40
CA ASN A 366 14.97 34.38 -12.26
C ASN A 366 14.77 35.89 -12.12
N ALA A 367 13.66 36.42 -12.63
CA ALA A 367 13.36 37.85 -12.57
C ALA A 367 13.16 38.40 -11.14
N LEU A 368 12.86 37.53 -10.17
CA LEU A 368 12.49 37.89 -8.80
C LEU A 368 13.64 37.75 -7.80
N GLY A 369 14.64 36.93 -8.11
CA GLY A 369 15.79 36.74 -7.23
C GLY A 369 16.72 35.61 -7.65
N SER A 370 17.52 35.14 -6.69
CA SER A 370 18.44 34.03 -6.90
C SER A 370 18.66 33.23 -5.63
N ASP A 371 18.99 31.97 -5.79
CA ASP A 371 19.45 31.09 -4.72
C ASP A 371 20.85 30.53 -5.04
N PHE A 372 21.57 30.16 -3.98
CA PHE A 372 22.95 29.71 -4.04
C PHE A 372 23.14 28.47 -3.19
N ARG A 373 23.84 27.48 -3.74
CA ARG A 373 24.13 26.24 -3.03
C ARG A 373 25.45 25.61 -3.43
N GLU A 374 26.11 24.99 -2.47
CA GLU A 374 27.24 24.10 -2.72
C GLU A 374 26.75 22.65 -2.87
N MET A 375 27.34 21.91 -3.80
CA MET A 375 27.09 20.49 -4.03
C MET A 375 28.42 19.74 -4.19
N ILE A 376 28.47 18.47 -3.79
CA ILE A 376 29.61 17.59 -4.01
C ILE A 376 29.27 16.57 -5.10
N VAL A 377 30.12 16.47 -6.13
CA VAL A 377 30.13 15.34 -7.07
C VAL A 377 31.32 14.46 -6.73
N LYS A 378 31.07 13.20 -6.36
CA LYS A 378 32.12 12.21 -6.11
C LYS A 378 32.29 11.31 -7.33
N ILE A 379 33.47 11.34 -7.93
CA ILE A 379 33.86 10.41 -8.98
C ILE A 379 34.71 9.32 -8.33
N GLY A 380 34.14 8.12 -8.21
CA GLY A 380 34.71 7.04 -7.40
C GLY A 380 33.93 5.73 -7.55
N PRO A 381 34.19 4.72 -6.71
CA PRO A 381 33.53 3.42 -6.85
C PRO A 381 32.04 3.45 -6.48
N ASP A 382 31.61 4.44 -5.70
CA ASP A 382 30.27 4.48 -5.10
C ASP A 382 29.30 5.33 -5.92
N ILE A 383 28.11 4.78 -6.13
CA ILE A 383 26.91 5.46 -6.68
C ILE A 383 25.81 5.42 -5.62
N CYS A 384 24.66 6.07 -5.87
CA CYS A 384 23.53 6.10 -4.91
C CYS A 384 23.93 6.65 -3.52
N LEU A 385 24.70 7.75 -3.49
CA LEU A 385 25.18 8.37 -2.24
C LEU A 385 24.07 8.95 -1.36
N THR A 386 22.89 9.16 -1.94
CA THR A 386 21.61 9.36 -1.25
C THR A 386 20.61 8.30 -1.72
N PRO A 387 19.51 8.04 -0.97
CA PRO A 387 18.51 7.07 -1.39
C PRO A 387 17.92 7.46 -2.76
N PRO A 388 17.75 6.50 -3.69
CA PRO A 388 17.11 6.78 -4.97
C PRO A 388 15.69 7.34 -4.79
N MET A 389 15.36 8.40 -5.53
CA MET A 389 14.00 8.95 -5.62
C MET A 389 13.47 8.80 -7.04
N GLY A 390 12.29 8.21 -7.19
CA GLY A 390 11.70 7.96 -8.49
C GLY A 390 10.31 7.37 -8.41
N TRP A 391 9.95 6.62 -9.44
CA TRP A 391 8.64 6.03 -9.66
C TRP A 391 8.81 4.63 -10.27
N ASN A 392 7.87 3.73 -10.00
CA ASN A 392 7.83 2.38 -10.56
C ASN A 392 6.42 2.05 -11.07
N SER A 393 6.35 1.40 -12.23
CA SER A 393 5.09 1.12 -12.95
C SER A 393 4.19 0.05 -12.33
N TRP A 394 4.69 -0.76 -11.39
CA TRP A 394 3.99 -1.95 -10.93
C TRP A 394 2.70 -1.64 -10.17
N ASN A 395 2.78 -0.78 -9.14
CA ASN A 395 1.66 -0.51 -8.26
C ASN A 395 0.51 0.20 -8.96
N CYS A 396 0.73 0.91 -10.08
CA CYS A 396 -0.35 1.50 -10.87
C CYS A 396 -0.84 0.54 -11.95
N TRP A 397 0.02 -0.01 -12.79
CA TRP A 397 -0.40 -0.71 -14.02
C TRP A 397 -0.15 -2.22 -14.05
N GLY A 398 0.70 -2.76 -13.16
CA GLY A 398 1.12 -4.16 -13.21
C GLY A 398 1.56 -4.57 -14.63
N LEU A 399 1.06 -5.70 -15.11
CA LEU A 399 1.36 -6.21 -16.47
C LEU A 399 0.72 -5.39 -17.61
N ALA A 400 -0.15 -4.43 -17.31
CA ALA A 400 -0.76 -3.54 -18.29
C ALA A 400 0.15 -2.36 -18.69
N VAL A 401 1.38 -2.30 -18.16
CA VAL A 401 2.41 -1.33 -18.55
C VAL A 401 2.78 -1.45 -20.04
N ASP A 402 3.03 -0.32 -20.68
CA ASP A 402 3.52 -0.19 -22.06
C ASP A 402 4.41 1.06 -22.20
N GLN A 403 5.06 1.20 -23.35
CA GLN A 403 6.00 2.30 -23.62
C GLN A 403 5.36 3.69 -23.57
N GLU A 404 4.10 3.85 -24.01
CA GLU A 404 3.40 5.14 -24.01
C GLU A 404 3.13 5.60 -22.57
N LYS A 405 2.63 4.70 -21.73
CA LYS A 405 2.43 4.96 -20.30
C LYS A 405 3.72 5.36 -19.58
N ILE A 406 4.85 4.74 -19.89
CA ILE A 406 6.15 5.11 -19.32
C ILE A 406 6.59 6.50 -19.79
N ALA A 407 6.40 6.81 -21.08
CA ALA A 407 6.71 8.13 -21.62
C ALA A 407 5.83 9.22 -20.98
N ASP A 408 4.54 8.96 -20.79
CA ASP A 408 3.63 9.87 -20.10
C ASP A 408 4.02 10.09 -18.65
N ALA A 409 4.38 9.01 -17.93
CA ALA A 409 4.90 9.12 -16.57
C ALA A 409 6.15 10.00 -16.53
N ALA A 410 7.11 9.79 -17.43
CA ALA A 410 8.33 10.61 -17.53
C ALA A 410 8.02 12.09 -17.81
N ASN A 411 7.04 12.39 -18.66
CA ASN A 411 6.59 13.77 -18.91
C ASN A 411 5.92 14.38 -17.65
N ALA A 412 5.14 13.59 -16.91
CA ALA A 412 4.49 14.04 -15.67
C ALA A 412 5.50 14.47 -14.60
N PHE A 413 6.68 13.85 -14.53
CA PHE A 413 7.76 14.33 -13.64
C PHE A 413 8.12 15.80 -13.88
N VAL A 414 8.09 16.26 -15.13
CA VAL A 414 8.43 17.64 -15.51
C VAL A 414 7.21 18.54 -15.40
N ASN A 415 6.05 18.09 -15.87
CA ASN A 415 4.83 18.89 -15.92
C ASN A 415 4.26 19.18 -14.54
N GLU A 416 4.30 18.19 -13.63
CA GLU A 416 3.83 18.30 -12.24
C GLU A 416 4.94 18.81 -11.30
N GLY A 417 6.14 19.11 -11.81
CA GLY A 417 7.24 19.68 -11.04
C GLY A 417 8.01 18.70 -10.14
N LEU A 418 7.72 17.39 -10.18
CA LEU A 418 8.42 16.39 -9.35
C LEU A 418 9.95 16.41 -9.58
N ARG A 419 10.41 16.55 -10.82
CA ARG A 419 11.85 16.65 -11.12
C ARG A 419 12.51 17.82 -10.39
N ASP A 420 11.77 18.91 -10.20
CA ASP A 420 12.23 20.14 -9.55
C ASP A 420 12.37 19.95 -8.01
N HIS A 421 11.85 18.85 -7.48
CA HIS A 421 12.00 18.35 -6.09
C HIS A 421 12.96 17.16 -5.94
N GLY A 422 13.61 16.71 -7.02
CA GLY A 422 14.66 15.68 -6.99
C GLY A 422 14.19 14.26 -7.33
N TRP A 423 12.94 14.06 -7.72
CA TRP A 423 12.46 12.80 -8.27
C TRP A 423 13.08 12.56 -9.65
N THR A 424 13.78 11.43 -9.86
CA THR A 424 14.61 11.24 -11.07
C THR A 424 14.47 9.88 -11.76
N TYR A 425 14.24 8.78 -11.03
CA TYR A 425 14.17 7.45 -11.65
C TYR A 425 12.76 7.14 -12.17
N VAL A 426 12.66 6.66 -13.42
CA VAL A 426 11.44 6.17 -14.06
C VAL A 426 11.64 4.68 -14.33
N ASN A 427 11.13 3.84 -13.45
CA ASN A 427 11.41 2.40 -13.45
C ASN A 427 10.28 1.62 -14.13
N ILE A 428 10.65 0.87 -15.17
CA ILE A 428 9.79 -0.11 -15.83
C ILE A 428 9.85 -1.42 -15.05
N ASP A 429 8.70 -1.91 -14.58
CA ASP A 429 8.59 -3.19 -13.87
C ASP A 429 8.22 -4.34 -14.82
N ASP A 430 7.75 -5.47 -14.29
CA ASP A 430 7.53 -6.71 -15.05
C ASP A 430 6.56 -6.56 -16.25
N GLY A 431 6.76 -7.42 -17.27
CA GLY A 431 5.91 -7.50 -18.46
C GLY A 431 6.35 -6.67 -19.66
N TRP A 432 7.60 -6.22 -19.72
CA TRP A 432 8.17 -5.49 -20.87
C TRP A 432 8.84 -6.40 -21.92
N ASN A 433 9.29 -7.57 -21.47
CA ASN A 433 10.00 -8.62 -22.20
C ASN A 433 9.03 -9.68 -22.77
N ILE A 434 9.53 -10.67 -23.49
CA ILE A 434 8.70 -11.74 -24.10
C ILE A 434 8.18 -12.72 -23.04
N HIS A 435 6.87 -13.03 -23.08
CA HIS A 435 6.21 -13.97 -22.16
C HIS A 435 6.75 -15.40 -22.32
N LYS A 436 6.73 -16.22 -21.26
CA LYS A 436 7.28 -17.59 -21.28
C LYS A 436 6.71 -18.48 -22.39
N ASP A 437 5.45 -18.24 -22.76
CA ASP A 437 4.72 -19.03 -23.77
C ASP A 437 4.85 -18.44 -25.19
N ALA A 438 5.63 -17.37 -25.38
CA ALA A 438 5.90 -16.74 -26.66
C ALA A 438 7.37 -16.91 -27.08
N GLU A 439 7.60 -16.85 -28.40
CA GLU A 439 8.92 -16.91 -29.04
C GLU A 439 8.99 -15.92 -30.21
N PRO A 440 10.18 -15.45 -30.60
CA PRO A 440 11.47 -15.70 -29.96
C PRO A 440 11.66 -14.87 -28.68
N LYS A 441 12.21 -15.46 -27.60
CA LYS A 441 12.53 -14.72 -26.36
C LYS A 441 13.79 -13.84 -26.46
N ARG A 442 14.67 -14.21 -27.38
CA ARG A 442 16.00 -13.63 -27.61
C ARG A 442 16.26 -13.53 -29.11
N ASP A 443 17.08 -12.58 -29.52
CA ASP A 443 17.53 -12.49 -30.91
C ASP A 443 18.60 -13.55 -31.25
N ASP A 444 19.03 -13.60 -32.51
CA ASP A 444 20.06 -14.54 -32.99
C ASP A 444 21.44 -14.34 -32.33
N LEU A 445 21.66 -13.21 -31.64
CA LEU A 445 22.88 -12.89 -30.90
C LEU A 445 22.77 -13.17 -29.39
N GLY A 446 21.61 -13.69 -28.95
CA GLY A 446 21.29 -14.05 -27.57
C GLY A 446 20.82 -12.87 -26.71
N ASN A 447 20.58 -11.69 -27.29
CA ASN A 447 20.11 -10.53 -26.56
C ASN A 447 18.63 -10.70 -26.20
N ILE A 448 18.23 -10.27 -25.01
CA ILE A 448 16.82 -10.30 -24.59
C ILE A 448 15.95 -9.39 -25.45
N LEU A 449 14.78 -9.88 -25.85
CA LEU A 449 13.84 -9.11 -26.67
C LEU A 449 12.75 -8.45 -25.82
N PRO A 450 12.42 -7.17 -26.08
CA PRO A 450 11.17 -6.59 -25.60
C PRO A 450 9.98 -7.19 -26.35
N ASN A 451 8.79 -7.10 -25.76
CA ASN A 451 7.54 -7.45 -26.42
C ASN A 451 6.95 -6.28 -27.23
N GLU A 452 5.81 -6.51 -27.88
CA GLU A 452 5.13 -5.54 -28.74
C GLU A 452 4.68 -4.26 -28.03
N LYS A 453 4.57 -4.26 -26.69
CA LYS A 453 4.23 -3.07 -25.90
C LYS A 453 5.42 -2.11 -25.75
N PHE A 454 6.64 -2.58 -26.05
CA PHE A 454 7.89 -1.84 -25.93
C PHE A 454 8.72 -1.91 -27.22
N PRO A 455 8.21 -1.36 -28.33
CA PRO A 455 8.84 -1.49 -29.64
C PRO A 455 10.20 -0.78 -29.78
N ASP A 456 10.51 0.20 -28.91
CA ASP A 456 11.77 0.96 -28.98
C ASP A 456 12.30 1.34 -27.58
N MET A 457 12.92 0.37 -26.91
CA MET A 457 13.54 0.58 -25.59
C MET A 457 14.64 1.63 -25.60
N LYS A 458 15.42 1.73 -26.68
CA LYS A 458 16.49 2.73 -26.78
C LYS A 458 15.91 4.14 -26.94
N GLY A 459 14.95 4.32 -27.83
CA GLY A 459 14.27 5.60 -28.01
C GLY A 459 13.57 6.08 -26.73
N LEU A 460 12.97 5.15 -25.97
CA LEU A 460 12.39 5.44 -24.65
C LEU A 460 13.46 5.93 -23.66
N GLY A 461 14.60 5.25 -23.56
CA GLY A 461 15.72 5.66 -22.70
C GLY A 461 16.28 7.03 -23.08
N ASP A 462 16.53 7.26 -24.37
CA ASP A 462 17.00 8.55 -24.89
C ASP A 462 15.99 9.68 -24.56
N ALA A 463 14.69 9.42 -24.69
CA ALA A 463 13.63 10.38 -24.35
C ALA A 463 13.61 10.71 -22.86
N ILE A 464 13.68 9.70 -21.98
CA ILE A 464 13.75 9.89 -20.52
C ILE A 464 14.99 10.71 -20.13
N HIS A 465 16.16 10.41 -20.70
CA HIS A 465 17.39 11.17 -20.42
C HIS A 465 17.33 12.61 -20.94
N SER A 466 16.63 12.86 -22.05
CA SER A 466 16.43 14.23 -22.57
C SER A 466 15.66 15.13 -21.60
N LEU A 467 14.81 14.53 -20.75
CA LEU A 467 14.10 15.20 -19.66
C LEU A 467 14.97 15.36 -18.40
N GLY A 468 16.20 14.85 -18.42
CA GLY A 468 17.11 14.86 -17.26
C GLY A 468 16.75 13.82 -16.19
N LEU A 469 15.96 12.81 -16.56
CA LEU A 469 15.53 11.69 -15.72
C LEU A 469 16.40 10.45 -16.00
N LYS A 470 16.19 9.37 -15.24
CA LYS A 470 16.94 8.10 -15.33
C LYS A 470 15.99 6.96 -15.63
N MET A 471 16.36 6.04 -16.51
CA MET A 471 15.51 4.90 -16.88
C MET A 471 15.87 3.68 -16.02
N GLY A 472 14.87 3.06 -15.39
CA GLY A 472 15.03 1.77 -14.72
C GLY A 472 14.35 0.63 -15.46
N ILE A 473 14.85 -0.58 -15.24
CA ILE A 473 14.29 -1.82 -15.80
C ILE A 473 14.21 -2.91 -14.72
N TYR A 474 13.50 -3.97 -15.04
CA TYR A 474 13.24 -5.11 -14.18
C TYR A 474 13.66 -6.44 -14.83
N SER A 475 14.23 -7.35 -14.04
CA SER A 475 14.42 -8.76 -14.41
C SER A 475 14.44 -9.66 -13.16
N SER A 476 14.63 -10.96 -13.38
CA SER A 476 14.76 -11.99 -12.35
C SER A 476 15.91 -12.96 -12.69
N PRO A 477 16.61 -13.53 -11.69
CA PRO A 477 17.70 -14.48 -11.91
C PRO A 477 17.25 -15.87 -12.32
N GLY A 478 15.94 -16.17 -12.26
CA GLY A 478 15.38 -17.41 -12.80
C GLY A 478 15.16 -17.33 -14.32
N PRO A 479 14.81 -18.47 -14.97
CA PRO A 479 14.39 -18.46 -16.37
C PRO A 479 13.20 -17.54 -16.65
N TYR A 480 12.36 -17.28 -15.63
CA TYR A 480 11.18 -16.43 -15.74
C TYR A 480 11.04 -15.46 -14.56
N THR A 481 10.49 -14.29 -14.85
CA THR A 481 10.05 -13.31 -13.87
C THR A 481 8.80 -13.77 -13.12
N CYS A 482 8.37 -13.00 -12.12
CA CYS A 482 7.20 -13.32 -11.31
C CYS A 482 5.92 -13.35 -12.16
N GLY A 483 5.77 -12.40 -13.08
CA GLY A 483 4.74 -12.31 -14.09
C GLY A 483 4.90 -13.27 -15.27
N GLN A 484 5.83 -14.24 -15.18
CA GLN A 484 6.05 -15.29 -16.20
C GLN A 484 6.64 -14.78 -17.52
N TYR A 485 7.46 -13.73 -17.50
CA TYR A 485 8.20 -13.24 -18.66
C TYR A 485 9.67 -13.68 -18.63
N THR A 486 10.39 -13.61 -19.74
CA THR A 486 11.76 -14.12 -19.89
C THR A 486 12.75 -13.48 -18.89
N GLY A 487 13.27 -14.25 -17.93
CA GLY A 487 14.29 -13.77 -17.00
C GLY A 487 15.72 -13.82 -17.56
N SER A 488 16.70 -13.50 -16.70
CA SER A 488 18.10 -13.32 -17.09
C SER A 488 19.01 -14.53 -16.82
N TYR A 489 18.47 -15.64 -16.31
CA TYR A 489 19.26 -16.83 -15.97
C TYR A 489 20.13 -17.31 -17.13
N GLN A 490 21.46 -17.43 -16.91
CA GLN A 490 22.47 -17.84 -17.89
C GLN A 490 22.77 -16.84 -19.02
N PHE A 491 22.11 -15.68 -19.03
CA PHE A 491 22.30 -14.62 -20.03
C PHE A 491 22.61 -13.27 -19.38
N GLU A 492 23.01 -13.25 -18.11
CA GLU A 492 23.17 -12.04 -17.31
C GLU A 492 24.11 -11.02 -17.98
N GLN A 493 25.22 -11.48 -18.57
CA GLN A 493 26.16 -10.62 -19.29
C GLN A 493 25.56 -9.99 -20.55
N LYS A 494 24.78 -10.75 -21.32
CA LYS A 494 24.10 -10.29 -22.55
C LYS A 494 22.97 -9.32 -22.22
N ASP A 495 22.25 -9.61 -21.15
CA ASP A 495 21.15 -8.78 -20.68
C ASP A 495 21.69 -7.45 -20.14
N ALA A 496 22.77 -7.47 -19.34
CA ALA A 496 23.44 -6.24 -18.91
C ALA A 496 23.93 -5.38 -20.08
N GLN A 497 24.48 -5.99 -21.14
CA GLN A 497 24.85 -5.28 -22.37
C GLN A 497 23.65 -4.63 -23.07
N SER A 498 22.54 -5.36 -23.15
CA SER A 498 21.29 -4.85 -23.72
C SER A 498 20.77 -3.66 -22.92
N TYR A 499 20.70 -3.78 -21.60
CA TYR A 499 20.28 -2.72 -20.68
C TYR A 499 21.16 -1.47 -20.83
N ALA A 500 22.47 -1.62 -20.84
CA ALA A 500 23.39 -0.51 -21.04
C ALA A 500 23.21 0.17 -22.42
N SER A 501 22.95 -0.61 -23.47
CA SER A 501 22.74 -0.10 -24.83
C SER A 501 21.44 0.70 -24.98
N TRP A 502 20.42 0.37 -24.19
CA TRP A 502 19.15 1.11 -24.10
C TRP A 502 19.22 2.30 -23.16
N GLY A 503 20.33 2.48 -22.43
CA GLY A 503 20.50 3.59 -21.50
C GLY A 503 19.89 3.35 -20.12
N VAL A 504 19.70 2.11 -19.69
CA VAL A 504 19.25 1.79 -18.32
C VAL A 504 20.24 2.31 -17.28
N ASP A 505 19.74 2.88 -16.20
CA ASP A 505 20.46 3.45 -15.06
C ASP A 505 20.08 2.79 -13.72
N TYR A 506 19.09 1.89 -13.72
CA TYR A 506 18.59 1.19 -12.54
C TYR A 506 18.09 -0.21 -12.93
N LEU A 507 18.48 -1.25 -12.18
CA LEU A 507 17.97 -2.61 -12.34
C LEU A 507 17.34 -3.09 -11.03
N LYS A 508 16.03 -3.36 -11.05
CA LYS A 508 15.37 -4.22 -10.05
C LYS A 508 15.57 -5.67 -10.44
N TYR A 509 16.17 -6.46 -9.56
CA TYR A 509 16.49 -7.85 -9.80
C TYR A 509 15.83 -8.75 -8.77
N ASP A 510 14.81 -9.48 -9.19
CA ASP A 510 13.87 -10.21 -8.34
C ASP A 510 14.39 -11.57 -7.86
N TRP A 511 13.52 -12.43 -7.33
CA TRP A 511 13.83 -13.83 -7.00
C TRP A 511 12.99 -14.83 -7.81
N CYS A 512 11.66 -14.68 -7.82
CA CYS A 512 10.67 -15.39 -8.67
C CYS A 512 11.04 -16.85 -9.03
N SER A 513 11.23 -17.18 -10.31
CA SER A 513 11.44 -18.57 -10.74
C SER A 513 12.84 -19.11 -10.39
N TYR A 514 13.70 -18.33 -9.73
CA TYR A 514 15.00 -18.83 -9.28
C TYR A 514 14.87 -19.88 -8.17
N ASP A 515 13.74 -19.96 -7.47
CA ASP A 515 13.45 -21.08 -6.56
C ASP A 515 13.48 -22.46 -7.26
N GLN A 516 13.26 -22.50 -8.58
CA GLN A 516 13.35 -23.73 -9.37
C GLN A 516 14.80 -24.10 -9.73
N ILE A 517 15.73 -23.15 -9.55
CA ILE A 517 17.15 -23.26 -9.87
C ILE A 517 18.00 -23.43 -8.62
N ALA A 518 17.65 -22.73 -7.55
CA ALA A 518 18.35 -22.77 -6.28
C ALA A 518 18.38 -24.20 -5.73
N ARG A 519 19.55 -24.65 -5.28
CA ARG A 519 19.70 -26.04 -4.79
C ARG A 519 19.08 -26.23 -3.40
N ASP A 520 19.14 -25.19 -2.58
CA ASP A 520 18.60 -25.14 -1.22
C ASP A 520 18.39 -23.68 -0.79
N THR A 521 17.97 -23.48 0.45
CA THR A 521 17.73 -22.16 1.05
C THR A 521 18.95 -21.56 1.77
N SER A 522 20.15 -22.12 1.55
CA SER A 522 21.37 -21.63 2.18
C SER A 522 21.70 -20.20 1.75
N LEU A 523 22.42 -19.48 2.59
CA LEU A 523 22.87 -18.11 2.28
C LEU A 523 23.75 -18.08 1.01
N VAL A 524 24.53 -19.13 0.75
CA VAL A 524 25.38 -19.22 -0.44
C VAL A 524 24.52 -19.25 -1.70
N GLU A 525 23.48 -20.07 -1.74
CA GLU A 525 22.56 -20.13 -2.89
C GLU A 525 21.75 -18.85 -3.04
N ARG A 526 21.39 -18.18 -1.93
CA ARG A 526 20.70 -16.87 -1.95
C ARG A 526 21.56 -15.74 -2.50
N LYS A 527 22.86 -15.73 -2.21
CA LYS A 527 23.81 -14.71 -2.72
C LYS A 527 24.18 -14.91 -4.19
N LYS A 528 24.30 -16.18 -4.61
CA LYS A 528 24.84 -16.58 -5.92
C LYS A 528 24.26 -15.80 -7.11
N PRO A 529 22.93 -15.72 -7.33
CA PRO A 529 22.40 -15.05 -8.52
C PRO A 529 22.75 -13.55 -8.54
N TYR A 530 22.79 -12.92 -7.35
CA TYR A 530 23.08 -11.52 -7.23
C TYR A 530 24.53 -11.18 -7.56
N HIS A 531 25.47 -12.05 -7.15
CA HIS A 531 26.86 -11.95 -7.57
C HIS A 531 27.01 -12.09 -9.09
N VAL A 532 26.35 -13.08 -9.71
CA VAL A 532 26.45 -13.32 -11.16
C VAL A 532 26.01 -12.08 -11.95
N MET A 533 24.84 -11.52 -11.61
CA MET A 533 24.37 -10.31 -12.29
C MET A 533 25.23 -9.09 -11.94
N LYS A 534 25.77 -8.96 -10.72
CA LYS A 534 26.71 -7.87 -10.40
C LYS A 534 27.97 -7.93 -11.27
N GLU A 535 28.55 -9.11 -11.48
CA GLU A 535 29.71 -9.28 -12.36
C GLU A 535 29.39 -8.93 -13.81
N ALA A 536 28.17 -9.19 -14.27
CA ALA A 536 27.70 -8.74 -15.59
C ALA A 536 27.58 -7.20 -15.67
N LEU A 537 26.97 -6.56 -14.67
CA LEU A 537 26.84 -5.11 -14.60
C LEU A 537 28.19 -4.39 -14.50
N ASN A 538 29.21 -5.01 -13.89
CA ASN A 538 30.56 -4.45 -13.82
C ASN A 538 31.27 -4.41 -15.19
N GLN A 539 30.78 -5.16 -16.19
CA GLN A 539 31.39 -5.26 -17.52
C GLN A 539 30.78 -4.30 -18.55
N VAL A 540 29.82 -3.47 -18.14
CA VAL A 540 29.23 -2.44 -19.01
C VAL A 540 29.63 -1.05 -18.54
N ASN A 541 29.86 -0.15 -19.50
CA ASN A 541 30.29 1.23 -19.25
C ASN A 541 29.12 2.15 -18.88
N ARG A 542 28.30 1.74 -17.91
CA ARG A 542 27.16 2.52 -17.44
C ARG A 542 26.87 2.25 -15.96
N ASP A 543 26.58 3.32 -15.22
CA ASP A 543 26.19 3.22 -13.82
C ASP A 543 24.74 2.77 -13.72
N ILE A 544 24.55 1.54 -13.25
CA ILE A 544 23.24 0.93 -13.05
C ILE A 544 23.07 0.68 -11.56
N ALA A 545 22.18 1.44 -10.92
CA ALA A 545 21.79 1.23 -9.54
C ALA A 545 21.21 -0.19 -9.38
N TYR A 546 21.80 -1.00 -8.52
CA TYR A 546 21.46 -2.41 -8.42
C TYR A 546 20.55 -2.69 -7.21
N SER A 547 19.27 -2.92 -7.49
CA SER A 547 18.21 -3.14 -6.50
C SER A 547 17.87 -4.62 -6.38
N LEU A 548 18.12 -5.18 -5.19
CA LEU A 548 17.91 -6.60 -4.89
C LEU A 548 16.48 -6.83 -4.36
N CYS A 549 15.70 -7.67 -5.03
CA CYS A 549 14.31 -7.94 -4.68
C CYS A 549 14.12 -9.43 -4.32
N GLN A 550 14.66 -9.83 -3.16
CA GLN A 550 14.49 -11.17 -2.56
C GLN A 550 13.65 -11.16 -1.28
N TYR A 551 12.91 -10.08 -1.03
CA TYR A 551 11.91 -10.00 0.04
C TYR A 551 12.44 -10.15 1.48
N GLY A 552 13.69 -9.78 1.75
CA GLY A 552 14.30 -9.83 3.08
C GLY A 552 14.89 -11.19 3.50
N MET A 553 14.84 -12.19 2.62
CA MET A 553 15.43 -13.51 2.80
C MET A 553 16.86 -13.48 3.36
N SER A 554 17.08 -14.34 4.36
CA SER A 554 18.36 -14.45 5.08
C SER A 554 18.89 -13.12 5.63
N LYS A 555 18.01 -12.18 6.00
CA LYS A 555 18.41 -10.87 6.52
C LYS A 555 19.32 -10.14 5.53
N VAL A 556 18.82 -9.88 4.33
CA VAL A 556 19.58 -9.30 3.20
C VAL A 556 20.44 -8.11 3.58
N TRP A 557 20.03 -7.29 4.54
CA TRP A 557 20.82 -6.17 5.02
C TRP A 557 22.21 -6.56 5.52
N ARG A 558 22.43 -7.81 5.94
CA ARG A 558 23.75 -8.32 6.34
C ARG A 558 24.67 -8.70 5.17
N TRP A 559 24.15 -8.81 3.95
CA TRP A 559 24.89 -9.33 2.81
C TRP A 559 24.64 -8.63 1.46
N GLY A 560 23.62 -7.79 1.33
CA GLY A 560 23.26 -7.11 0.08
C GLY A 560 24.39 -6.23 -0.46
N ALA A 561 25.08 -5.52 0.44
CA ALA A 561 26.27 -4.74 0.08
C ALA A 561 27.44 -5.64 -0.40
N GLU A 562 27.63 -6.81 0.21
CA GLU A 562 28.71 -7.75 -0.15
C GLU A 562 28.57 -8.25 -1.59
N VAL A 563 27.33 -8.41 -2.08
CA VAL A 563 27.06 -8.81 -3.47
C VAL A 563 26.98 -7.62 -4.44
N GLY A 564 27.32 -6.41 -3.98
CA GLY A 564 27.37 -5.19 -4.78
C GLY A 564 26.02 -4.51 -5.00
N GLY A 565 25.02 -4.82 -4.17
CA GLY A 565 23.71 -4.16 -4.18
C GLY A 565 23.77 -2.74 -3.63
N ASN A 566 23.09 -1.81 -4.32
CA ASN A 566 22.93 -0.44 -3.85
C ASN A 566 21.71 -0.26 -2.95
N LEU A 567 20.74 -1.16 -3.07
CA LEU A 567 19.55 -1.20 -2.24
C LEU A 567 18.96 -2.61 -2.26
N TRP A 568 18.20 -2.97 -1.23
CA TRP A 568 17.64 -4.31 -1.10
C TRP A 568 16.30 -4.31 -0.38
N ARG A 569 15.33 -5.04 -0.94
CA ARG A 569 14.02 -5.29 -0.34
C ARG A 569 14.18 -5.99 1.00
N THR A 570 13.63 -5.40 2.06
CA THR A 570 13.76 -5.92 3.44
C THR A 570 12.58 -6.76 3.89
N THR A 571 11.47 -6.73 3.15
CA THR A 571 10.20 -7.41 3.45
C THR A 571 9.54 -7.92 2.18
N GLY A 572 8.44 -8.68 2.32
CA GLY A 572 7.47 -8.91 1.23
C GLY A 572 6.82 -7.62 0.73
N ASP A 573 5.94 -7.75 -0.26
CA ASP A 573 5.39 -6.61 -1.01
C ASP A 573 4.39 -5.80 -0.17
N ILE A 574 4.44 -4.48 -0.33
CA ILE A 574 3.50 -3.55 0.28
C ILE A 574 2.18 -3.51 -0.50
N THR A 575 1.08 -3.37 0.24
CA THR A 575 -0.26 -3.10 -0.30
C THR A 575 -0.80 -1.79 0.29
N ASP A 576 -1.84 -1.21 -0.31
CA ASP A 576 -2.40 0.08 0.07
C ASP A 576 -3.23 0.05 1.37
N THR A 577 -2.84 -0.76 2.36
CA THR A 577 -3.55 -0.90 3.64
C THR A 577 -2.68 -0.48 4.81
N TRP A 578 -3.30 0.09 5.86
CA TRP A 578 -2.60 0.46 7.09
C TRP A 578 -1.85 -0.73 7.72
N GLY A 579 -2.44 -1.93 7.71
CA GLY A 579 -1.80 -3.13 8.27
C GLY A 579 -0.51 -3.51 7.54
N SER A 580 -0.50 -3.40 6.20
CA SER A 580 0.69 -3.65 5.39
C SER A 580 1.76 -2.58 5.60
N LEU A 581 1.39 -1.30 5.50
CA LEU A 581 2.30 -0.18 5.77
C LEU A 581 2.92 -0.29 7.17
N LYS A 582 2.09 -0.52 8.19
CA LYS A 582 2.52 -0.60 9.58
C LYS A 582 3.51 -1.75 9.81
N SER A 583 3.22 -2.94 9.28
CA SER A 583 4.08 -4.13 9.48
C SER A 583 5.42 -4.00 8.74
N ILE A 584 5.42 -3.35 7.57
CA ILE A 584 6.63 -3.15 6.77
C ILE A 584 7.47 -1.99 7.30
N GLY A 585 6.89 -0.80 7.39
CA GLY A 585 7.63 0.42 7.74
C GLY A 585 8.19 0.41 9.16
N PHE A 586 7.42 -0.05 10.14
CA PHE A 586 7.85 -0.03 11.55
C PHE A 586 8.66 -1.26 11.99
N SER A 587 8.87 -2.25 11.11
CA SER A 587 9.75 -3.40 11.39
C SER A 587 11.24 -3.15 11.08
N GLN A 588 11.58 -1.97 10.54
CA GLN A 588 12.92 -1.58 10.08
C GLN A 588 13.89 -1.23 11.25
N VAL A 589 13.81 -1.96 12.35
CA VAL A 589 14.63 -1.74 13.55
C VAL A 589 15.96 -2.49 13.45
N GLU A 590 15.93 -3.79 13.08
CA GLU A 590 17.15 -4.62 13.03
C GLU A 590 18.11 -4.20 11.92
N ASN A 591 17.57 -3.72 10.80
CA ASN A 591 18.35 -3.39 9.60
C ASN A 591 18.94 -1.98 9.61
N GLN A 592 18.58 -1.14 10.59
CA GLN A 592 19.04 0.24 10.73
C GLN A 592 20.56 0.47 10.55
N PRO A 593 21.47 -0.34 11.13
CA PRO A 593 22.91 -0.06 11.02
C PRO A 593 23.53 -0.42 9.67
N TYR A 594 22.75 -1.01 8.74
CA TYR A 594 23.22 -1.46 7.43
C TYR A 594 22.88 -0.51 6.29
N ALA A 595 22.10 0.55 6.56
CA ALA A 595 21.83 1.61 5.59
C ALA A 595 22.84 2.75 5.71
N GLY A 596 23.26 3.28 4.57
CA GLY A 596 24.18 4.42 4.44
C GLY A 596 24.46 4.76 2.98
N PRO A 597 25.27 5.80 2.71
CA PRO A 597 25.63 6.19 1.35
C PRO A 597 26.06 4.99 0.50
N GLY A 598 25.38 4.79 -0.63
CA GLY A 598 25.60 3.69 -1.56
C GLY A 598 24.82 2.40 -1.29
N HIS A 599 24.14 2.29 -0.14
CA HIS A 599 23.56 1.04 0.36
C HIS A 599 22.29 1.29 1.20
N TRP A 600 21.11 0.99 0.67
CA TRP A 600 19.84 1.36 1.30
C TRP A 600 18.92 0.17 1.62
N ASN A 601 18.32 0.19 2.81
CA ASN A 601 17.20 -0.70 3.11
C ASN A 601 15.97 -0.23 2.34
N ASP A 602 15.35 -1.14 1.57
CA ASP A 602 14.16 -0.87 0.79
C ASP A 602 12.92 -1.53 1.42
N PRO A 603 12.12 -0.77 2.19
CA PRO A 603 10.82 -1.21 2.68
C PRO A 603 9.71 -1.14 1.62
N ASP A 604 10.05 -1.16 0.33
CA ASP A 604 9.14 -1.18 -0.81
C ASP A 604 8.47 0.17 -1.15
N MET A 605 7.72 0.18 -2.24
CA MET A 605 7.18 1.36 -2.92
C MET A 605 6.15 2.18 -2.10
N LEU A 606 6.01 3.45 -2.48
CA LEU A 606 5.01 4.36 -1.92
C LEU A 606 3.63 4.12 -2.53
N VAL A 607 2.61 3.90 -1.69
CA VAL A 607 1.22 3.56 -2.07
C VAL A 607 0.26 4.72 -1.77
N VAL A 608 0.65 5.93 -2.17
CA VAL A 608 -0.16 7.17 -2.06
C VAL A 608 -0.91 7.41 -3.36
N GLY A 609 -1.92 8.29 -3.38
CA GLY A 609 -2.63 8.64 -4.63
C GLY A 609 -3.36 7.47 -5.29
N TRP A 610 -3.39 7.42 -6.62
CA TRP A 610 -4.07 6.37 -7.40
C TRP A 610 -3.18 5.16 -7.69
N VAL A 611 -3.58 3.98 -7.24
CA VAL A 611 -2.87 2.69 -7.40
C VAL A 611 -3.82 1.61 -7.96
N GLY A 612 -3.32 0.44 -8.36
CA GLY A 612 -4.17 -0.59 -8.97
C GLY A 612 -3.56 -1.98 -9.21
N TRP A 613 -2.22 -2.14 -9.23
CA TRP A 613 -1.52 -3.42 -9.54
C TRP A 613 -2.02 -4.11 -10.82
N GLY A 614 -2.51 -3.33 -11.78
CA GLY A 614 -3.21 -3.84 -12.94
C GLY A 614 -3.94 -2.74 -13.71
N PRO A 615 -4.83 -3.10 -14.66
CA PRO A 615 -5.48 -2.12 -15.53
C PRO A 615 -6.54 -1.26 -14.81
N ASN A 616 -6.92 -1.59 -13.59
CA ASN A 616 -8.00 -0.91 -12.86
C ASN A 616 -7.41 -0.13 -11.68
N LEU A 617 -7.34 1.19 -11.84
CA LEU A 617 -6.90 2.08 -10.77
C LEU A 617 -8.02 2.37 -9.78
N HIS A 618 -7.63 2.66 -8.55
CA HIS A 618 -8.46 3.19 -7.49
C HIS A 618 -7.64 4.15 -6.60
N PRO A 619 -8.28 5.08 -5.89
CA PRO A 619 -7.60 5.82 -4.83
C PRO A 619 -7.04 4.83 -3.80
N THR A 620 -5.86 5.14 -3.26
CA THR A 620 -5.27 4.38 -2.15
C THR A 620 -6.26 4.24 -1.00
N ARG A 621 -6.29 3.07 -0.37
CA ARG A 621 -7.11 2.82 0.82
C ARG A 621 -6.50 3.40 2.10
N LEU A 622 -5.33 4.04 2.01
CA LEU A 622 -4.75 4.78 3.12
C LEU A 622 -5.48 6.10 3.37
N THR A 623 -5.78 6.38 4.64
CA THR A 623 -6.30 7.69 5.06
C THR A 623 -5.27 8.80 4.83
N PRO A 624 -5.69 10.08 4.77
CA PRO A 624 -4.75 11.19 4.65
C PRO A 624 -3.65 11.21 5.73
N ASP A 625 -3.99 10.93 6.99
CA ASP A 625 -3.01 10.85 8.09
C ASP A 625 -2.03 9.67 7.90
N GLU A 626 -2.51 8.52 7.42
CA GLU A 626 -1.68 7.35 7.13
C GLU A 626 -0.69 7.65 5.99
N GLN A 627 -1.10 8.42 4.98
CA GLN A 627 -0.21 8.84 3.89
C GLN A 627 0.87 9.83 4.36
N TYR A 628 0.55 10.76 5.27
CA TYR A 628 1.58 11.58 5.93
C TYR A 628 2.55 10.73 6.75
N THR A 629 2.04 9.74 7.49
CA THR A 629 2.85 8.76 8.23
C THR A 629 3.76 7.97 7.29
N HIS A 630 3.23 7.53 6.15
CA HIS A 630 3.97 6.78 5.12
C HIS A 630 5.22 7.54 4.67
N ILE A 631 5.02 8.73 4.11
CA ILE A 631 6.10 9.55 3.56
C ILE A 631 7.11 9.93 4.65
N SER A 632 6.62 10.33 5.83
CA SER A 632 7.49 10.73 6.94
C SER A 632 8.39 9.60 7.41
N LEU A 633 7.84 8.38 7.54
CA LEU A 633 8.60 7.22 7.98
C LEU A 633 9.64 6.81 6.93
N TRP A 634 9.26 6.71 5.65
CA TRP A 634 10.22 6.39 4.57
C TRP A 634 11.34 7.43 4.49
N CYS A 635 11.03 8.71 4.69
CA CYS A 635 12.05 9.76 4.73
C CYS A 635 13.00 9.60 5.92
N LEU A 636 12.48 9.34 7.12
CA LEU A 636 13.29 9.07 8.30
C LEU A 636 14.13 7.79 8.17
N LEU A 637 13.62 6.79 7.45
CA LEU A 637 14.35 5.55 7.25
C LEU A 637 15.51 5.68 6.26
N SER A 638 15.65 6.81 5.55
CA SER A 638 16.53 6.91 4.37
C SER A 638 16.22 5.80 3.36
N ALA A 639 14.94 5.43 3.23
CA ALA A 639 14.48 4.45 2.28
C ALA A 639 14.54 5.03 0.85
N PRO A 640 14.72 4.20 -0.18
CA PRO A 640 14.37 4.59 -1.55
C PRO A 640 12.93 5.11 -1.57
N LEU A 641 12.70 6.24 -2.25
CA LEU A 641 11.37 6.80 -2.43
C LEU A 641 10.93 6.47 -3.85
N LEU A 642 10.20 5.37 -4.01
CA LEU A 642 9.67 4.93 -5.31
C LEU A 642 8.15 5.08 -5.32
N LEU A 643 7.66 6.08 -6.04
CA LEU A 643 6.22 6.30 -6.23
C LEU A 643 5.60 5.11 -6.97
N GLY A 644 4.48 4.60 -6.45
CA GLY A 644 3.71 3.54 -7.07
C GLY A 644 2.41 4.00 -7.75
N CYS A 645 2.15 5.31 -7.78
CA CYS A 645 0.88 5.86 -8.24
C CYS A 645 0.89 6.31 -9.70
N ASP A 646 -0.28 6.50 -10.30
CA ASP A 646 -0.40 7.12 -11.62
C ASP A 646 -0.11 8.63 -11.53
N LEU A 647 1.01 9.05 -12.12
CA LEU A 647 1.46 10.44 -12.10
C LEU A 647 0.59 11.37 -12.95
N GLN A 648 -0.25 10.84 -13.85
CA GLN A 648 -1.21 11.64 -14.62
C GLN A 648 -2.47 12.00 -13.81
N GLN A 649 -2.63 11.43 -12.60
CA GLN A 649 -3.81 11.59 -11.74
C GLN A 649 -3.45 12.12 -10.35
N LEU A 650 -2.37 12.92 -10.24
CA LEU A 650 -1.99 13.57 -8.99
C LEU A 650 -3.01 14.64 -8.62
N ASP A 651 -3.76 14.39 -7.55
CA ASP A 651 -4.59 15.41 -6.93
C ASP A 651 -3.73 16.36 -6.06
N PRO A 652 -4.25 17.55 -5.68
CA PRO A 652 -3.50 18.52 -4.89
C PRO A 652 -2.97 18.01 -3.55
N PHE A 653 -3.67 17.07 -2.90
CA PHE A 653 -3.21 16.48 -1.65
C PHE A 653 -2.05 15.51 -1.90
N THR A 654 -2.19 14.63 -2.89
CA THR A 654 -1.11 13.72 -3.29
C THR A 654 0.13 14.49 -3.70
N LEU A 655 0.01 15.51 -4.57
CA LEU A 655 1.16 16.34 -4.97
C LEU A 655 1.85 16.98 -3.76
N ASN A 656 1.09 17.54 -2.81
CA ASN A 656 1.61 18.11 -1.57
C ASN A 656 2.48 17.14 -0.74
N LEU A 657 2.16 15.83 -0.77
CA LEU A 657 2.95 14.81 -0.09
C LEU A 657 4.32 14.60 -0.75
N LEU A 658 4.40 14.82 -2.06
CA LEU A 658 5.56 14.54 -2.90
C LEU A 658 6.47 15.75 -3.10
N THR A 659 6.00 16.96 -2.81
CA THR A 659 6.68 18.23 -3.13
C THR A 659 7.09 19.04 -1.90
N ASN A 660 7.23 18.40 -0.74
CA ASN A 660 7.74 19.06 0.46
C ASN A 660 9.27 18.91 0.58
N ASP A 661 10.00 19.95 0.19
CA ASP A 661 11.47 19.93 0.18
C ASP A 661 12.12 19.74 1.56
N GLU A 662 11.47 20.18 2.66
CA GLU A 662 12.02 19.97 4.01
C GLU A 662 11.88 18.52 4.48
N VAL A 663 10.77 17.86 4.10
CA VAL A 663 10.55 16.43 4.35
C VAL A 663 11.51 15.59 3.49
N LEU A 664 11.59 15.88 2.19
CA LEU A 664 12.49 15.18 1.27
C LEU A 664 13.97 15.37 1.65
N ALA A 665 14.36 16.54 2.16
CA ALA A 665 15.72 16.79 2.64
C ALA A 665 16.12 15.92 3.84
N ILE A 666 15.16 15.41 4.64
CA ILE A 666 15.46 14.44 5.70
C ILE A 666 15.93 13.12 5.09
N ASN A 667 15.27 12.67 4.02
CA ASN A 667 15.64 11.46 3.27
C ASN A 667 16.99 11.63 2.54
N GLN A 668 17.17 12.78 1.88
CA GLN A 668 18.32 13.09 1.03
C GLN A 668 19.52 13.67 1.81
N ASP A 669 19.47 13.72 3.14
CA ASP A 669 20.57 14.23 3.95
C ASP A 669 21.84 13.37 3.79
N ALA A 670 22.96 14.03 3.51
CA ALA A 670 24.21 13.42 3.08
C ALA A 670 24.87 12.47 4.09
N LEU A 671 24.46 12.49 5.36
CA LEU A 671 24.95 11.53 6.35
C LEU A 671 24.37 10.13 6.10
N GLY A 672 23.20 10.04 5.46
CA GLY A 672 22.57 8.78 5.06
C GLY A 672 22.14 7.88 6.22
N TYR A 673 21.95 8.41 7.42
CA TYR A 673 21.58 7.59 8.58
C TYR A 673 20.10 7.21 8.56
N GLN A 674 19.78 5.92 8.52
CA GLN A 674 18.43 5.46 8.86
C GLN A 674 18.09 5.83 10.32
N ALA A 675 16.87 6.35 10.54
CA ALA A 675 16.38 6.68 11.87
C ALA A 675 16.35 5.46 12.80
N LYS A 676 16.59 5.70 14.09
CA LYS A 676 16.44 4.69 15.14
C LYS A 676 15.08 4.86 15.83
N GLN A 677 14.41 3.75 16.11
CA GLN A 677 13.28 3.75 17.05
C GLN A 677 13.82 3.94 18.47
N ILE A 678 13.46 5.04 19.11
CA ILE A 678 13.99 5.43 20.43
C ILE A 678 12.99 5.13 21.53
N LEU A 679 11.69 5.34 21.27
CA LEU A 679 10.62 5.10 22.25
C LEU A 679 9.47 4.32 21.63
N VAL A 680 8.86 3.48 22.47
CA VAL A 680 7.57 2.82 22.23
C VAL A 680 6.77 2.95 23.53
N GLU A 681 5.69 3.73 23.50
CA GLU A 681 4.83 4.01 24.66
C GLU A 681 3.37 3.76 24.27
N GLY A 682 2.91 2.52 24.46
CA GLY A 682 1.61 2.08 23.93
C GLY A 682 1.60 2.14 22.40
N ASP A 683 0.66 2.89 21.84
CA ASP A 683 0.56 3.10 20.39
C ASP A 683 1.48 4.21 19.87
N ILE A 684 2.16 4.96 20.75
CA ILE A 684 3.08 6.01 20.32
C ILE A 684 4.48 5.45 20.09
N GLN A 685 5.09 5.81 18.96
CA GLN A 685 6.50 5.56 18.68
C GLN A 685 7.25 6.84 18.35
N VAL A 686 8.51 6.93 18.79
CA VAL A 686 9.41 8.03 18.44
C VAL A 686 10.62 7.49 17.69
N TRP A 687 10.86 8.04 16.50
CA TRP A 687 12.00 7.72 15.65
C TRP A 687 12.89 8.95 15.45
N ILE A 688 14.20 8.77 15.56
CA ILE A 688 15.17 9.87 15.51
C ILE A 688 16.27 9.58 14.50
N LYS A 689 16.50 10.52 13.58
CA LYS A 689 17.57 10.52 12.59
C LYS A 689 18.55 11.64 12.90
N LYS A 690 19.85 11.33 12.99
CA LYS A 690 20.90 12.34 13.02
C LYS A 690 21.14 12.87 11.60
N LEU A 691 21.33 14.18 11.47
CA LEU A 691 21.56 14.85 10.20
C LEU A 691 23.03 15.27 10.05
N SER A 692 23.47 15.53 8.82
CA SER A 692 24.85 15.88 8.47
C SER A 692 25.33 17.20 9.09
N ASP A 693 24.41 18.12 9.40
CA ASP A 693 24.70 19.38 10.09
C ASP A 693 24.84 19.25 11.62
N GLY A 694 24.67 18.03 12.16
CA GLY A 694 24.75 17.75 13.59
C GLY A 694 23.42 17.87 14.34
N THR A 695 22.35 18.28 13.67
CA THR A 695 20.98 18.33 14.23
C THR A 695 20.26 16.98 14.11
N PHE A 696 18.99 16.93 14.54
CA PHE A 696 18.15 15.74 14.50
C PHE A 696 16.83 15.98 13.76
N ALA A 697 16.38 15.00 12.98
CA ALA A 697 14.99 14.86 12.57
C ALA A 697 14.27 13.86 13.50
N ILE A 698 13.02 14.17 13.86
CA ILE A 698 12.25 13.47 14.89
C ILE A 698 10.86 13.19 14.34
N GLY A 699 10.47 11.92 14.24
CA GLY A 699 9.10 11.51 13.91
C GLY A 699 8.40 10.95 15.14
N ILE A 700 7.24 11.51 15.48
CA ILE A 700 6.40 11.05 16.58
C ILE A 700 5.10 10.53 15.98
N PHE A 701 4.92 9.21 16.03
CA PHE A 701 3.86 8.48 15.33
C PHE A 701 2.84 7.96 16.31
N ASN A 702 1.56 8.03 15.93
CA ASN A 702 0.47 7.38 16.65
C ASN A 702 -0.05 6.20 15.84
N LEU A 703 0.20 4.98 16.29
CA LEU A 703 -0.16 3.75 15.58
C LEU A 703 -1.54 3.19 15.93
N GLY A 704 -2.28 3.89 16.79
CA GLY A 704 -3.57 3.46 17.31
C GLY A 704 -4.74 4.18 16.65
N ASP A 705 -5.95 3.64 16.86
CA ASP A 705 -7.18 4.05 16.19
C ASP A 705 -7.84 5.32 16.79
N LYS A 706 -7.14 6.03 17.70
CA LYS A 706 -7.66 7.23 18.37
C LYS A 706 -6.65 8.35 18.36
N THR A 707 -7.13 9.59 18.31
CA THR A 707 -6.30 10.77 18.53
C THR A 707 -5.78 10.78 19.97
N HIS A 708 -4.46 10.90 20.14
CA HIS A 708 -3.80 10.89 21.45
C HIS A 708 -3.21 12.26 21.78
N GLY A 709 -3.49 12.74 23.00
CA GLY A 709 -2.65 13.78 23.62
C GLY A 709 -1.35 13.14 24.10
N TYR A 710 -0.21 13.73 23.75
CA TYR A 710 1.11 13.19 24.06
C TYR A 710 2.04 14.28 24.56
N HIS A 711 2.85 13.96 25.57
CA HIS A 711 3.93 14.81 26.04
C HIS A 711 5.26 14.17 25.69
N PHE A 712 5.96 14.77 24.73
CA PHE A 712 7.26 14.32 24.26
C PHE A 712 8.36 14.80 25.21
N ASP A 713 8.86 13.90 26.04
CA ASP A 713 9.90 14.15 27.04
C ASP A 713 11.29 13.88 26.45
N PHE A 714 12.09 14.94 26.30
CA PHE A 714 13.42 14.87 25.69
C PHE A 714 14.37 13.99 26.51
N ALA A 715 14.22 13.93 27.84
CA ALA A 715 15.10 13.13 28.71
C ALA A 715 15.04 11.62 28.42
N LYS A 716 13.93 11.13 27.85
CA LYS A 716 13.77 9.72 27.49
C LYS A 716 14.45 9.35 26.16
N THR A 717 14.94 10.33 25.40
CA THR A 717 15.31 10.12 23.99
C THR A 717 16.81 10.22 23.70
N GLY A 718 17.59 10.70 24.67
CA GLY A 718 18.99 11.06 24.44
C GLY A 718 19.20 12.35 23.62
N LEU A 719 18.12 13.08 23.28
CA LEU A 719 18.20 14.40 22.66
C LEU A 719 18.66 15.48 23.66
N PRO A 720 19.13 16.64 23.16
CA PRO A 720 19.37 17.81 24.00
C PRO A 720 18.12 18.21 24.80
N GLN A 721 18.32 18.64 26.05
CA GLN A 721 17.22 19.07 26.94
C GLN A 721 16.62 20.43 26.54
N GLN A 722 17.26 21.14 25.61
CA GLN A 722 16.82 22.42 25.08
C GLN A 722 17.01 22.38 23.56
N MET A 723 15.95 22.65 22.80
CA MET A 723 15.96 22.59 21.35
C MET A 723 15.06 23.67 20.76
N TYR A 724 15.49 24.25 19.65
CA TYR A 724 14.60 24.94 18.73
C TYR A 724 14.04 23.93 17.75
N LEU A 725 12.72 23.87 17.64
CA LEU A 725 12.02 22.87 16.83
C LEU A 725 11.24 23.52 15.71
N ARG A 726 11.23 22.84 14.56
CA ARG A 726 10.48 23.21 13.35
C ARG A 726 9.60 22.05 12.94
N ASN A 727 8.34 22.32 12.60
CA ASN A 727 7.46 21.38 11.92
C ASN A 727 7.75 21.45 10.42
N VAL A 728 8.28 20.37 9.87
CA VAL A 728 8.76 20.34 8.47
C VAL A 728 7.64 20.19 7.46
N TRP A 729 6.51 19.58 7.83
CA TRP A 729 5.35 19.53 6.93
C TRP A 729 4.76 20.92 6.70
N LYS A 730 4.72 21.74 7.76
CA LYS A 730 4.16 23.10 7.72
C LYS A 730 5.17 24.19 7.38
N ASN A 731 6.47 23.85 7.26
CA ASN A 731 7.58 24.80 7.22
C ASN A 731 7.46 25.88 8.33
N GLU A 732 7.11 25.46 9.55
CA GLU A 732 6.76 26.34 10.66
C GLU A 732 7.77 26.20 11.82
N ASN A 733 8.37 27.31 12.24
CA ASN A 733 9.20 27.33 13.44
C ASN A 733 8.30 27.32 14.69
N LEU A 734 8.38 26.25 15.48
CA LEU A 734 7.57 26.09 16.70
C LEU A 734 8.18 26.82 17.91
N GLY A 735 9.46 27.20 17.82
CA GLY A 735 10.17 27.96 18.85
C GLY A 735 11.04 27.09 19.76
N HIS A 736 11.37 27.64 20.93
CA HIS A 736 12.28 27.04 21.91
C HIS A 736 11.52 26.20 22.95
N PHE A 737 11.93 24.95 23.12
CA PHE A 737 11.35 24.03 24.09
C PHE A 737 12.41 23.56 25.09
N ILE A 738 12.00 23.45 26.35
CA ILE A 738 12.85 23.02 27.48
C ILE A 738 12.22 21.75 28.06
N LYS A 739 13.03 20.68 28.18
CA LYS A 739 12.69 19.34 28.67
C LYS A 739 11.68 18.55 27.84
N GLY A 740 10.74 19.18 27.17
CA GLY A 740 9.75 18.49 26.35
C GLY A 740 8.73 19.41 25.69
N MET A 741 7.79 18.81 24.96
CA MET A 741 6.69 19.52 24.29
C MET A 741 5.39 18.71 24.33
N GLY A 742 4.26 19.38 24.56
CA GLY A 742 2.93 18.77 24.48
C GLY A 742 2.34 18.88 23.08
N MET A 743 1.64 17.84 22.62
CA MET A 743 0.97 17.82 21.32
C MET A 743 -0.26 16.91 21.32
N LYS A 744 -1.06 17.00 20.26
CA LYS A 744 -2.06 15.99 19.90
C LYS A 744 -1.67 15.37 18.57
N ILE A 745 -1.81 14.06 18.46
CA ILE A 745 -1.45 13.30 17.27
C ILE A 745 -2.71 12.55 16.81
N PRO A 746 -3.23 12.81 15.59
CA PRO A 746 -4.35 12.07 15.04
C PRO A 746 -4.13 10.56 15.03
N SER A 747 -5.19 9.76 15.01
CA SER A 747 -5.05 8.31 14.81
C SER A 747 -4.33 8.04 13.49
N HIS A 748 -3.32 7.17 13.55
CA HIS A 748 -2.44 6.83 12.42
C HIS A 748 -1.61 8.00 11.86
N GLY A 749 -1.60 9.14 12.56
CA GLY A 749 -0.90 10.35 12.15
C GLY A 749 0.53 10.46 12.69
N VAL A 750 1.22 11.49 12.22
CA VAL A 750 2.62 11.80 12.56
C VAL A 750 2.80 13.29 12.84
N ILE A 751 3.69 13.61 13.78
CA ILE A 751 4.33 14.91 13.89
C ILE A 751 5.79 14.74 13.50
N LEU A 752 6.19 15.35 12.38
CA LEU A 752 7.56 15.32 11.88
C LEU A 752 8.25 16.66 12.17
N LEU A 753 9.36 16.59 12.90
CA LEU A 753 10.09 17.74 13.40
C LEU A 753 11.55 17.69 12.95
N ARG A 754 12.16 18.87 12.87
CA ARG A 754 13.60 19.04 12.77
C ARG A 754 14.08 19.97 13.88
N GLN A 755 15.16 19.58 14.55
CA GLN A 755 15.94 20.49 15.38
C GLN A 755 16.63 21.48 14.45
N ILE A 756 16.47 22.77 14.73
CA ILE A 756 17.21 23.83 14.05
C ILE A 756 18.31 24.37 14.97
N PRO A 757 19.42 24.89 14.41
CA PRO A 757 20.57 25.38 15.18
C PRO A 757 20.25 26.41 16.26
#